data_AF-A0A7L0U352-F1
#
_entry.id   AF-A0A7L0U352-F1
#
_cell.length_a   1.000
_cell.length_b   1.000
_cell.length_c   1.000
_cell.angle_alpha   90.00
_cell.angle_beta   90.00
_cell.angle_gamma   90.00
#
_symmetry.space_group_name_H-M   'P 1'
#
loop_
_entity.id
_entity.type
_entity.pdbx_description
1 polymer ?
#
loop_
_entity_poly.entity_id
_entity_poly.type
_entity_poly.pdbx_seq_one_letter_code
_entity_poly.pdbx_strand_id
1 'polypeptide(L)'
;FVDSSTPLFLTDSLEMAMEVENENLKPPCFSCTFDNQSGGRSFSAESYLASGSLKRVLLTLDPSPNDYEDDVVEMFGFQWVTEMALVESCGLLFGLHRQQIYRLENLVQMSSSDFGQAANLHSEAESIRHQCIEFLHYVKVFIFRYLEPPKAENDGTLHPYEELEAQLPSALVEELNALTMHIGHLCELPSSVLAAFTIQHQAKVCPPSWHLLHLHLDIHWLVLEILHVLGEKMMRQVVYANHFINLTGENLTNISLFETHCENLISDLISLSINKYIKVRPSEALASHHYPCTCIKELWILLIQLLDHRNKGSQTEGFWSLVNKTLKNIFERPSSSERVSGFETVQCKDPLSFSWWIITHLASFYQFDRNGNLDEKKQKESNWKFVEELLKKSTDAQTGVLEEHLRMHLQCCLTLCSFWDLNLSIITILWDYYSKNLNSSFTVPWLGLKGLANVSKTSLSMLELVKSCCCEQQIPTLYASSNSYFIFLSILARTMKEEAENSGVHPWRQIKGRIYSKFHQRRMQELTEVGLQNFFNLFLMLAIVAETEDIMSRVLDLLDFLTPSSITVSQRALIWRGHFAFLLIYVEKNMDISVLAEKLSNAFREKAKEFLVTKNDYTQKQNLWTLLSTYIDGVQEVFETSCYLSLSEEKLLNDGFTMLLPACRGAELSMVLNFLQVVLARLRSVHKRVSQGLQARSRAPDTQLPLAAKEHHLAVAAALWRNFFPYLKSQRMSQMPPSPLVADTAAGFTLLALDMPSKALSDLQPQPVLSMMQLFGWDDMVWPQLVSRYLSHLIQNSALCEAFSSMGYTSYEALTVRSWFRCVLQMFVDQPTGMLAKTDAERTVGKSYMEQLTEMTRLIFKLSEVESILSKAHVEESVFKQDPKNALVQFIKAVGRTYSGLQTLPEKSAMVAKSLEYLGDVLKYVKPYLKVKGPSEGLQLTYWIIGCLVKFWAPILATSKAQQLLFRIVDCLLLPHSVLQQDKELPVALLSAIQESLPFYLQGLSFICCQSQTQGAYLNQLLGSIIQQYFGRFLPSSPTALGAGQHPVLTALCSFITAPQMLRLRKTTLHVINENYMQFKGNAPPPRLASVLAFILEVLQRTQSIELCDIDLVLPAVLKCIVLVNEPQVKKISTDIVQYMVEGCQARSGGEHATHLTSVFRQFIQDYTAVYDHRVFSILETVAVLDQTLVTSLIPTITQSLKDSEQKQGLGRNSTQR
;
A
#
# COMPACT_ATOMS: atom_id res chain seq x y z
N PHE A 1 -39.20 8.79 66.00
CA PHE A 1 -39.33 8.54 64.56
C PHE A 1 -37.98 8.89 63.93
N VAL A 2 -36.98 8.00 63.88
CA VAL A 2 -36.86 6.72 63.11
C VAL A 2 -36.72 7.09 61.62
N ASP A 3 -35.67 6.78 60.83
CA ASP A 3 -34.77 5.62 60.61
C ASP A 3 -33.35 6.13 60.25
N SER A 4 -32.16 5.54 60.51
CA SER A 4 -31.57 4.18 60.36
C SER A 4 -31.45 3.63 58.93
N SER A 5 -30.28 3.81 58.31
CA SER A 5 -29.78 2.88 57.27
C SER A 5 -28.25 2.89 57.21
N THR A 6 -27.65 2.02 58.03
CA THR A 6 -26.30 1.46 57.87
C THR A 6 -26.25 0.59 56.60
N PRO A 7 -25.15 0.59 55.82
CA PRO A 7 -24.88 -0.50 54.91
C PRO A 7 -24.18 -1.63 55.69
N LEU A 8 -24.90 -2.73 55.92
CA LEU A 8 -24.31 -4.05 56.23
C LEU A 8 -23.52 -4.50 55.00
N PHE A 9 -22.18 -4.59 55.08
CA PHE A 9 -21.35 -5.50 54.27
C PHE A 9 -19.89 -5.41 54.79
N LEU A 10 -19.67 -5.69 56.08
CA LEU A 10 -18.31 -5.71 56.66
C LEU A 10 -18.08 -6.83 57.69
N THR A 11 -19.07 -7.69 57.95
CA THR A 11 -18.96 -8.75 58.97
C THR A 11 -18.64 -10.13 58.40
N ASP A 12 -19.09 -10.47 57.18
CA ASP A 12 -18.84 -11.81 56.62
C ASP A 12 -17.39 -12.01 56.14
N SER A 13 -16.68 -10.92 55.82
CA SER A 13 -15.28 -10.97 55.37
C SER A 13 -14.28 -11.14 56.53
N LEU A 14 -14.70 -10.88 57.77
CA LEU A 14 -13.88 -11.04 58.97
C LEU A 14 -13.98 -12.46 59.52
N GLU A 15 -15.16 -13.09 59.50
CA GLU A 15 -15.33 -14.49 59.90
C GLU A 15 -14.69 -15.45 58.88
N MET A 16 -14.80 -15.20 57.56
CA MET A 16 -14.09 -16.01 56.56
C MET A 16 -12.57 -15.83 56.57
N ALA A 17 -12.06 -14.70 57.09
CA ALA A 17 -10.62 -14.50 57.28
C ALA A 17 -10.08 -15.26 58.50
N MET A 18 -10.93 -15.56 59.48
CA MET A 18 -10.57 -16.29 60.70
C MET A 18 -10.68 -17.82 60.54
N GLU A 19 -11.40 -18.33 59.53
CA GLU A 19 -11.57 -19.78 59.31
C GLU A 19 -10.44 -20.47 58.52
N VAL A 20 -9.41 -19.73 58.06
CA VAL A 20 -8.26 -20.29 57.33
C VAL A 20 -6.99 -20.42 58.20
N GLU A 21 -7.00 -19.94 59.45
CA GLU A 21 -5.80 -19.84 60.30
C GLU A 21 -5.36 -21.15 61.00
N ASN A 22 -5.95 -22.30 60.68
CA ASN A 22 -5.68 -23.56 61.40
C ASN A 22 -4.80 -24.57 60.64
N GLU A 23 -4.01 -24.12 59.66
CA GLU A 23 -2.92 -24.91 59.07
C GLU A 23 -1.56 -24.39 59.57
N ASN A 24 -0.98 -25.09 60.55
CA ASN A 24 0.43 -25.05 61.01
C ASN A 24 1.24 -23.84 60.50
N LEU A 25 1.10 -22.68 61.15
CA LEU A 25 1.74 -21.43 60.77
C LEU A 25 3.24 -21.50 61.07
N LYS A 26 4.06 -21.72 60.03
CA LYS A 26 5.52 -21.55 60.11
C LYS A 26 5.85 -20.05 60.29
N PRO A 27 6.90 -19.69 61.06
CA PRO A 27 7.34 -18.31 61.19
C PRO A 27 7.76 -17.75 59.82
N PRO A 28 7.57 -16.44 59.58
CA PRO A 28 7.85 -15.86 58.28
C PRO A 28 9.35 -15.90 57.98
N CYS A 29 9.69 -16.22 56.72
CA CYS A 29 11.06 -16.37 56.25
C CYS A 29 11.21 -16.04 54.75
N PHE A 30 12.44 -15.78 54.32
CA PHE A 30 12.73 -15.55 52.90
C PHE A 30 12.68 -16.84 52.08
N SER A 31 11.74 -16.96 51.13
CA SER A 31 11.74 -18.07 50.19
C SER A 31 11.52 -17.65 48.74
N CYS A 32 12.33 -18.18 47.83
CA CYS A 32 12.23 -17.99 46.39
C CYS A 32 11.75 -19.24 45.64
N THR A 33 11.25 -20.25 46.35
CA THR A 33 10.61 -21.43 45.75
C THR A 33 9.23 -21.05 45.20
N PHE A 34 8.99 -21.29 43.91
CA PHE A 34 7.76 -20.88 43.24
C PHE A 34 6.61 -21.84 43.60
N ASP A 35 5.61 -21.37 44.35
CA ASP A 35 4.43 -22.17 44.67
C ASP A 35 3.29 -21.86 43.68
N ASN A 36 2.93 -22.84 42.85
CA ASN A 36 1.87 -22.70 41.83
C ASN A 36 0.47 -22.45 42.45
N GLN A 37 0.33 -22.57 43.78
CA GLN A 37 -0.92 -22.30 44.50
C GLN A 37 -1.16 -20.81 44.78
N SER A 38 -0.18 -19.94 44.51
CA SER A 38 -0.16 -18.54 44.96
C SER A 38 -1.03 -17.54 44.18
N GLY A 39 -2.04 -17.97 43.41
CA GLY A 39 -3.15 -17.10 42.94
C GLY A 39 -2.78 -15.75 42.30
N GLY A 40 -1.59 -15.60 41.71
CA GLY A 40 -1.10 -14.33 41.15
C GLY A 40 -0.45 -13.35 42.14
N ARG A 41 -0.16 -13.76 43.39
CA ARG A 41 0.61 -12.96 44.37
C ARG A 41 2.09 -12.84 43.97
N SER A 42 2.69 -11.70 44.30
CA SER A 42 4.07 -11.33 43.97
C SER A 42 5.14 -11.98 44.86
N PHE A 43 4.74 -12.51 46.02
CA PHE A 43 5.59 -13.13 47.06
C PHE A 43 4.94 -14.39 47.64
N SER A 44 5.72 -15.25 48.29
CA SER A 44 5.25 -16.44 49.01
C SER A 44 4.32 -16.05 50.17
N ALA A 45 3.38 -16.92 50.56
CA ALA A 45 2.53 -16.67 51.73
C ALA A 45 3.33 -16.58 53.05
N GLU A 46 4.44 -17.32 53.14
CA GLU A 46 5.35 -17.35 54.29
C GLU A 46 6.35 -16.16 54.30
N SER A 47 6.24 -15.22 53.36
CA SER A 47 7.18 -14.10 53.26
C SER A 47 6.89 -13.02 54.32
N TYR A 48 7.90 -12.23 54.71
CA TYR A 48 7.75 -11.16 55.71
C TYR A 48 6.74 -10.07 55.29
N LEU A 49 6.61 -9.80 53.99
CA LEU A 49 5.59 -8.89 53.46
C LEU A 49 4.20 -9.53 53.47
N ALA A 50 4.06 -10.73 52.88
CA ALA A 50 2.76 -11.36 52.68
C ALA A 50 2.11 -11.85 53.98
N SER A 51 2.92 -12.27 54.96
CA SER A 51 2.47 -12.64 56.32
C SER A 51 1.95 -11.43 57.12
N GLY A 52 2.24 -10.21 56.68
CA GLY A 52 1.89 -8.99 57.42
C GLY A 52 2.78 -8.72 58.64
N SER A 53 3.85 -9.49 58.87
CA SER A 53 4.80 -9.30 59.98
C SER A 53 5.32 -7.86 60.03
N LEU A 54 5.83 -7.35 58.90
CA LEU A 54 6.34 -5.97 58.84
C LEU A 54 5.23 -4.95 59.16
N LYS A 55 4.02 -5.12 58.62
CA LYS A 55 2.91 -4.18 58.86
C LYS A 55 2.57 -4.09 60.34
N ARG A 56 2.58 -5.21 61.07
CA ARG A 56 2.33 -5.25 62.53
C ARG A 56 3.43 -4.54 63.31
N VAL A 57 4.70 -4.85 62.97
CA VAL A 57 5.88 -4.20 63.58
C VAL A 57 5.83 -2.67 63.38
N LEU A 58 5.58 -2.18 62.17
CA LEU A 58 5.48 -0.74 61.87
C LEU A 58 4.24 -0.03 62.47
N LEU A 59 3.26 -0.80 62.97
CA LEU A 59 2.08 -0.28 63.67
C LEU A 59 2.18 -0.48 65.19
N THR A 60 3.36 -0.88 65.68
CA THR A 60 3.63 -1.19 67.10
C THR A 60 2.64 -2.19 67.70
N LEU A 61 2.19 -3.15 66.89
CA LEU A 61 1.35 -4.28 67.30
C LEU A 61 2.23 -5.50 67.62
N ASP A 62 1.64 -6.48 68.33
CA ASP A 62 2.31 -7.73 68.65
C ASP A 62 2.85 -8.41 67.37
N PRO A 63 4.17 -8.67 67.26
CA PRO A 63 4.80 -9.23 66.06
C PRO A 63 4.29 -10.62 65.67
N SER A 64 3.92 -11.47 66.64
CA SER A 64 3.28 -12.77 66.35
C SER A 64 2.22 -13.09 67.41
N PRO A 65 0.94 -12.78 67.16
CA PRO A 65 -0.11 -12.90 68.17
C PRO A 65 -0.36 -14.35 68.60
N ASN A 66 -0.27 -15.31 67.68
CA ASN A 66 -0.67 -16.69 67.91
C ASN A 66 0.49 -17.60 68.35
N ASP A 67 1.73 -17.09 68.36
CA ASP A 67 2.91 -17.87 68.72
C ASP A 67 3.43 -17.50 70.11
N TYR A 68 4.12 -18.43 70.78
CA TYR A 68 4.76 -18.22 72.10
C TYR A 68 3.79 -17.79 73.22
N GLU A 69 2.56 -18.31 73.22
CA GLU A 69 1.59 -18.10 74.33
C GLU A 69 1.75 -19.13 75.46
N ASP A 70 2.40 -20.28 75.19
CA ASP A 70 2.62 -21.33 76.18
C ASP A 70 3.67 -20.93 77.23
N ASP A 71 3.54 -21.46 78.46
CA ASP A 71 4.48 -21.24 79.57
C ASP A 71 5.92 -21.70 79.26
N VAL A 72 6.07 -22.62 78.31
CA VAL A 72 7.34 -23.24 77.92
C VAL A 72 7.50 -23.19 76.40
N VAL A 73 8.67 -22.76 75.93
CA VAL A 73 9.06 -22.75 74.51
C VAL A 73 10.20 -23.75 74.27
N GLU A 74 10.12 -24.53 73.20
CA GLU A 74 11.21 -25.40 72.77
C GLU A 74 12.16 -24.61 71.85
N MET A 75 13.43 -24.48 72.25
CA MET A 75 14.46 -23.84 71.43
C MET A 75 15.72 -24.69 71.41
N PHE A 76 16.24 -24.95 70.21
CA PHE A 76 17.45 -25.77 69.98
C PHE A 76 17.38 -27.18 70.60
N GLY A 77 16.17 -27.74 70.74
CA GLY A 77 15.93 -29.07 71.35
C GLY A 77 15.90 -29.08 72.89
N PHE A 78 15.81 -27.90 73.52
CA PHE A 78 15.66 -27.74 74.97
C PHE A 78 14.37 -26.99 75.29
N GLN A 79 13.73 -27.33 76.42
CA GLN A 79 12.55 -26.63 76.94
C GLN A 79 12.97 -25.47 77.84
N TRP A 80 12.44 -24.28 77.57
CA TRP A 80 12.74 -23.05 78.30
C TRP A 80 11.47 -22.38 78.79
N VAL A 81 11.51 -21.68 79.93
CA VAL A 81 10.37 -20.88 80.40
C VAL A 81 10.24 -19.63 79.54
N THR A 82 9.12 -19.48 78.84
CA THR A 82 8.93 -18.48 77.77
C THR A 82 9.20 -17.05 78.23
N GLU A 83 8.78 -16.67 79.43
CA GLU A 83 8.91 -15.30 79.97
C GLU A 83 10.29 -14.99 80.59
N MET A 84 11.12 -16.01 80.84
CA MET A 84 12.36 -15.85 81.62
C MET A 84 13.63 -16.23 80.82
N ALA A 85 13.50 -17.06 79.79
CA ALA A 85 14.63 -17.69 79.12
C ALA A 85 15.66 -16.69 78.57
N LEU A 86 15.17 -15.60 77.98
CA LEU A 86 16.04 -14.58 77.40
C LEU A 86 16.79 -13.77 78.48
N VAL A 87 16.16 -13.50 79.63
CA VAL A 87 16.78 -12.77 80.75
C VAL A 87 17.84 -13.62 81.44
N GLU A 88 17.54 -14.89 81.72
CA GLU A 88 18.45 -15.77 82.47
C GLU A 88 19.61 -16.31 81.63
N SER A 89 19.41 -16.51 80.32
CA SER A 89 20.31 -17.30 79.47
C SER A 89 20.61 -16.66 78.11
N CYS A 90 20.55 -15.33 77.97
CA CYS A 90 20.80 -14.60 76.73
C CYS A 90 22.06 -15.11 75.98
N GLY A 91 23.24 -15.07 76.62
CA GLY A 91 24.50 -15.48 75.97
C GLY A 91 24.56 -16.96 75.59
N LEU A 92 23.91 -17.84 76.36
CA LEU A 92 23.84 -19.28 76.06
C LEU A 92 22.96 -19.53 74.83
N LEU A 93 21.79 -18.88 74.76
CA LEU A 93 20.87 -19.00 73.63
C LEU A 93 21.49 -18.48 72.33
N PHE A 94 22.13 -17.32 72.35
CA PHE A 94 22.89 -16.81 71.19
C PHE A 94 24.12 -17.68 70.86
N GLY A 95 24.73 -18.32 71.85
CA GLY A 95 25.78 -19.33 71.66
C GLY A 95 25.29 -20.57 70.91
N LEU A 96 24.12 -21.11 71.29
CA LEU A 96 23.46 -22.22 70.60
C LEU A 96 23.05 -21.84 69.17
N HIS A 97 22.54 -20.62 68.97
CA HIS A 97 22.23 -20.08 67.64
C HIS A 97 23.46 -20.08 66.72
N ARG A 98 24.60 -19.54 67.19
CA ARG A 98 25.88 -19.57 66.45
C ARG A 98 26.35 -20.99 66.14
N GLN A 99 26.16 -21.93 67.08
CA GLN A 99 26.50 -23.33 66.86
C GLN A 99 25.69 -23.95 65.71
N GLN A 100 24.40 -23.64 65.60
CA GLN A 100 23.54 -24.12 64.51
C GLN A 100 23.94 -23.53 63.16
N ILE A 101 24.29 -22.23 63.10
CA ILE A 101 24.84 -21.60 61.89
C ILE A 101 26.10 -22.35 61.42
N TYR A 102 27.04 -22.60 62.33
CA TYR A 102 28.28 -23.33 62.03
C TYR A 102 28.03 -24.76 61.53
N ARG A 103 27.01 -25.46 62.08
CA ARG A 103 26.59 -26.77 61.57
C ARG A 103 26.11 -26.68 60.13
N LEU A 104 25.30 -25.68 59.80
CA LEU A 104 24.83 -25.47 58.43
C LEU A 104 25.97 -25.15 57.47
N GLU A 105 26.96 -24.34 57.87
CA GLU A 105 28.16 -24.07 57.08
C GLU A 105 28.95 -25.35 56.77
N ASN A 106 29.10 -26.25 57.75
CA ASN A 106 29.75 -27.54 57.55
C ASN A 106 28.99 -28.43 56.57
N LEU A 107 27.65 -28.46 56.64
CA LEU A 107 26.82 -29.20 55.68
C LEU A 107 27.01 -28.71 54.24
N VAL A 108 27.20 -27.39 54.04
CA VAL A 108 27.51 -26.83 52.72
C VAL A 108 28.85 -27.36 52.20
N GLN A 109 29.89 -27.42 53.03
CA GLN A 109 31.21 -27.93 52.64
C GLN A 109 31.17 -29.42 52.29
N MET A 110 30.34 -30.21 52.98
CA MET A 110 30.20 -31.66 52.77
C MET A 110 29.36 -32.03 51.54
N SER A 111 28.55 -31.11 51.00
CA SER A 111 27.56 -31.37 49.93
C SER A 111 28.11 -31.68 48.53
N SER A 112 29.41 -31.96 48.38
CA SER A 112 30.12 -31.94 47.09
C SER A 112 30.14 -33.24 46.27
N SER A 113 29.46 -34.34 46.65
CA SER A 113 29.67 -35.63 45.93
C SER A 113 28.55 -36.67 45.79
N ASP A 114 27.39 -36.62 46.47
CA ASP A 114 26.39 -37.71 46.37
C ASP A 114 24.93 -37.23 46.19
N PHE A 115 24.39 -37.38 44.96
CA PHE A 115 22.99 -37.06 44.63
C PHE A 115 21.95 -37.88 45.42
N GLY A 116 22.33 -39.04 45.97
CA GLY A 116 21.44 -39.92 46.74
C GLY A 116 21.09 -39.41 48.14
N GLN A 117 21.84 -38.45 48.69
CA GLN A 117 21.61 -37.88 50.03
C GLN A 117 20.92 -36.51 50.01
N ALA A 118 20.56 -36.00 48.83
CA ALA A 118 20.04 -34.63 48.68
C ALA A 118 18.78 -34.34 49.51
N ALA A 119 17.86 -35.32 49.66
CA ALA A 119 16.65 -35.15 50.47
C ALA A 119 16.94 -35.07 51.97
N ASN A 120 17.87 -35.89 52.48
CA ASN A 120 18.27 -35.87 53.89
C ASN A 120 19.04 -34.58 54.24
N LEU A 121 19.96 -34.18 53.36
CA LEU A 121 20.71 -32.93 53.51
C LEU A 121 19.77 -31.71 53.46
N HIS A 122 18.73 -31.76 52.62
CA HIS A 122 17.71 -30.72 52.58
C HIS A 122 16.92 -30.64 53.89
N SER A 123 16.41 -31.76 54.41
CA SER A 123 15.62 -31.77 55.65
C SER A 123 16.43 -31.35 56.87
N GLU A 124 17.71 -31.75 56.93
CA GLU A 124 18.61 -31.34 58.01
C GLU A 124 18.90 -29.83 57.94
N ALA A 125 19.21 -29.33 56.75
CA ALA A 125 19.45 -27.91 56.53
C ALA A 125 18.19 -27.04 56.75
N GLU A 126 17.01 -27.52 56.36
CA GLU A 126 15.71 -26.87 56.63
C GLU A 126 15.45 -26.79 58.13
N SER A 127 15.65 -27.90 58.86
CA SER A 127 15.47 -27.95 60.32
C SER A 127 16.40 -26.98 61.04
N ILE A 128 17.69 -26.90 60.64
CA ILE A 128 18.65 -25.97 61.24
C ILE A 128 18.24 -24.53 60.98
N ARG A 129 17.90 -24.20 59.73
CA ARG A 129 17.43 -22.86 59.36
C ARG A 129 16.19 -22.46 60.15
N HIS A 130 15.23 -23.37 60.29
CA HIS A 130 13.99 -23.13 61.04
C HIS A 130 14.26 -22.81 62.51
N GLN A 131 15.09 -23.60 63.19
CA GLN A 131 15.47 -23.36 64.60
C GLN A 131 16.12 -21.98 64.80
N CYS A 132 16.96 -21.54 63.86
CA CYS A 132 17.58 -20.22 63.93
C CYS A 132 16.57 -19.08 63.77
N ILE A 133 15.64 -19.21 62.82
CA ILE A 133 14.59 -18.23 62.54
C ILE A 133 13.60 -18.14 63.71
N GLU A 134 13.17 -19.29 64.22
CA GLU A 134 12.28 -19.42 65.39
C GLU A 134 12.87 -18.70 66.61
N PHE A 135 14.15 -18.95 66.92
CA PHE A 135 14.82 -18.25 68.03
C PHE A 135 14.81 -16.72 67.87
N LEU A 136 15.13 -16.19 66.68
CA LEU A 136 15.15 -14.74 66.48
C LEU A 136 13.74 -14.13 66.49
N HIS A 137 12.71 -14.85 66.03
CA HIS A 137 11.32 -14.42 66.22
C HIS A 137 10.91 -14.45 67.68
N TYR A 138 11.32 -15.46 68.46
CA TYR A 138 11.12 -15.48 69.90
C TYR A 138 11.75 -14.25 70.57
N VAL A 139 12.99 -13.88 70.24
CA VAL A 139 13.63 -12.66 70.77
C VAL A 139 12.78 -11.41 70.47
N LYS A 140 12.28 -11.28 69.24
CA LYS A 140 11.43 -10.15 68.82
C LYS A 140 10.11 -10.10 69.62
N VAL A 141 9.43 -11.24 69.76
CA VAL A 141 8.17 -11.34 70.52
C VAL A 141 8.41 -11.11 72.01
N PHE A 142 9.51 -11.63 72.55
CA PHE A 142 9.90 -11.45 73.94
C PHE A 142 10.07 -9.97 74.29
N ILE A 143 10.85 -9.24 73.47
CA ILE A 143 11.03 -7.80 73.63
C ILE A 143 9.67 -7.08 73.58
N PHE A 144 8.75 -7.54 72.72
CA PHE A 144 7.43 -6.92 72.64
C PHE A 144 6.53 -7.21 73.85
N ARG A 145 6.50 -8.44 74.36
CA ARG A 145 5.53 -8.86 75.39
C ARG A 145 6.05 -8.69 76.81
N TYR A 146 7.32 -8.99 77.05
CA TYR A 146 7.85 -9.20 78.40
C TYR A 146 8.88 -8.18 78.85
N LEU A 147 9.54 -7.48 77.92
CA LEU A 147 10.53 -6.46 78.30
C LEU A 147 9.85 -5.18 78.81
N GLU A 148 9.98 -4.89 80.10
CA GLU A 148 9.57 -3.61 80.68
C GLU A 148 10.68 -2.54 80.56
N PRO A 149 10.35 -1.28 80.21
CA PRO A 149 11.33 -0.20 80.25
C PRO A 149 11.72 0.11 81.72
N PRO A 150 13.00 0.46 81.98
CA PRO A 150 13.45 0.73 83.35
C PRO A 150 12.65 1.86 83.97
N LYS A 151 11.94 1.57 85.07
CA LYS A 151 11.20 2.56 85.86
C LYS A 151 12.22 3.46 86.57
N ALA A 152 12.11 4.78 86.36
CA ALA A 152 12.97 5.73 87.05
C ALA A 152 12.72 5.67 88.56
N GLU A 153 13.80 5.42 89.31
CA GLU A 153 13.96 5.56 90.77
C GLU A 153 13.12 4.63 91.66
N ASN A 154 13.77 3.57 92.15
CA ASN A 154 13.56 3.11 93.53
C ASN A 154 14.92 2.68 94.11
N ASP A 155 15.36 3.41 95.13
CA ASP A 155 16.65 3.29 95.84
C ASP A 155 16.68 2.05 96.78
N GLY A 156 16.24 0.90 96.27
CA GLY A 156 16.15 -0.38 96.98
C GLY A 156 17.12 -1.42 96.42
N THR A 157 17.44 -2.45 97.22
CA THR A 157 18.14 -3.64 96.74
C THR A 157 17.25 -4.37 95.74
N LEU A 158 17.57 -4.24 94.45
CA LEU A 158 16.86 -4.92 93.36
C LEU A 158 16.97 -6.44 93.54
N HIS A 159 15.91 -7.17 93.19
CA HIS A 159 15.99 -8.62 93.14
C HIS A 159 16.99 -9.03 92.05
N PRO A 160 17.80 -10.10 92.21
CA PRO A 160 18.80 -10.50 91.21
C PRO A 160 18.23 -10.68 89.79
N TYR A 161 16.95 -11.06 89.69
CA TYR A 161 16.23 -11.12 88.41
C TYR A 161 15.97 -9.73 87.80
N GLU A 162 15.55 -8.76 88.61
CA GLU A 162 15.30 -7.38 88.15
C GLU A 162 16.60 -6.69 87.70
N GLU A 163 17.74 -7.02 88.31
CA GLU A 163 19.06 -6.56 87.85
C GLU A 163 19.45 -7.16 86.49
N LEU A 164 19.21 -8.45 86.28
CA LEU A 164 19.44 -9.12 85.00
C LEU A 164 18.50 -8.60 83.91
N GLU A 165 17.23 -8.37 84.24
CA GLU A 165 16.23 -7.81 83.35
C GLU A 165 16.60 -6.38 82.91
N ALA A 166 17.07 -5.53 83.84
CA ALA A 166 17.54 -4.19 83.53
C ALA A 166 18.80 -4.16 82.64
N GLN A 167 19.65 -5.20 82.72
CA GLN A 167 20.85 -5.34 81.90
C GLN A 167 20.58 -5.97 80.53
N LEU A 168 19.44 -6.66 80.36
CA LEU A 168 19.10 -7.39 79.15
C LEU A 168 19.15 -6.54 77.86
N PRO A 169 18.59 -5.31 77.79
CA PRO A 169 18.70 -4.48 76.58
C PRO A 169 20.15 -4.25 76.13
N SER A 170 21.06 -4.06 77.10
CA SER A 170 22.49 -3.86 76.84
C SER A 170 23.13 -5.14 76.28
N ALA A 171 22.86 -6.28 76.93
CA ALA A 171 23.34 -7.59 76.50
C ALA A 171 22.80 -7.99 75.11
N LEU A 172 21.56 -7.63 74.78
CA LEU A 172 20.97 -7.89 73.47
C LEU A 172 21.69 -7.12 72.37
N VAL A 173 22.03 -5.84 72.56
CA VAL A 173 22.79 -5.06 71.56
C VAL A 173 24.15 -5.70 71.31
N GLU A 174 24.81 -6.22 72.35
CA GLU A 174 26.11 -6.87 72.26
C GLU A 174 26.04 -8.22 71.53
N GLU A 175 25.08 -9.08 71.86
CA GLU A 175 24.90 -10.36 71.20
C GLU A 175 24.45 -10.20 69.73
N LEU A 176 23.62 -9.19 69.44
CA LEU A 176 23.25 -8.84 68.07
C LEU A 176 24.46 -8.33 67.27
N ASN A 177 25.32 -7.49 67.86
CA ASN A 177 26.57 -7.06 67.22
C ASN A 177 27.53 -8.24 67.01
N ALA A 178 27.65 -9.15 67.98
CA ALA A 178 28.45 -10.36 67.82
C ALA A 178 27.90 -11.25 66.69
N LEU A 179 26.57 -11.34 66.55
CA LEU A 179 25.91 -12.08 65.48
C LEU A 179 26.14 -11.45 64.10
N THR A 180 26.02 -10.12 63.96
CA THR A 180 26.29 -9.44 62.68
C THR A 180 27.76 -9.59 62.27
N MET A 181 28.69 -9.50 63.21
CA MET A 181 30.12 -9.74 62.96
C MET A 181 30.42 -11.19 62.60
N HIS A 182 29.69 -12.16 63.15
CA HIS A 182 29.85 -13.58 62.82
C HIS A 182 29.35 -13.90 61.41
N ILE A 183 28.21 -13.34 61.02
CA ILE A 183 27.58 -13.55 59.70
C ILE A 183 28.32 -12.80 58.58
N GLY A 184 28.90 -11.64 58.89
CA GLY A 184 29.70 -10.84 57.94
C GLY A 184 28.87 -10.21 56.82
N HIS A 185 29.54 -9.81 55.74
CA HIS A 185 28.91 -9.20 54.57
C HIS A 185 28.35 -10.26 53.62
N LEU A 186 27.16 -10.01 53.06
CA LEU A 186 26.55 -10.91 52.06
C LEU A 186 27.40 -11.06 50.81
N CYS A 187 28.16 -10.02 50.43
CA CYS A 187 29.01 -10.05 49.23
C CYS A 187 30.32 -10.82 49.43
N GLU A 188 30.73 -11.07 50.67
CA GLU A 188 31.95 -11.82 51.01
C GLU A 188 31.70 -13.34 51.06
N LEU A 189 30.44 -13.77 50.94
CA LEU A 189 30.08 -15.18 50.88
C LEU A 189 30.80 -15.89 49.71
N PRO A 190 31.21 -17.16 49.89
CA PRO A 190 31.86 -17.93 48.83
C PRO A 190 31.03 -17.94 47.54
N SER A 191 31.69 -17.86 46.39
CA SER A 191 31.00 -17.82 45.09
C SER A 191 30.12 -19.06 44.84
N SER A 192 30.42 -20.20 45.47
CA SER A 192 29.60 -21.41 45.47
C SER A 192 28.26 -21.24 46.19
N VAL A 193 28.22 -20.44 47.25
CA VAL A 193 27.00 -20.09 48.00
C VAL A 193 26.23 -19.01 47.25
N LEU A 194 26.91 -17.96 46.76
CA LEU A 194 26.27 -16.92 45.94
C LEU A 194 25.68 -17.46 44.62
N ALA A 195 26.24 -18.53 44.06
CA ALA A 195 25.65 -19.21 42.91
C ALA A 195 24.25 -19.78 43.20
N ALA A 196 23.93 -20.07 44.48
CA ALA A 196 22.62 -20.60 44.88
C ALA A 196 21.47 -19.61 44.61
N PHE A 197 21.75 -18.31 44.49
CA PHE A 197 20.76 -17.32 44.04
C PHE A 197 20.18 -17.61 42.65
N THR A 198 20.92 -18.30 41.79
CA THR A 198 20.53 -18.54 40.38
C THR A 198 19.75 -19.83 40.16
N ILE A 199 19.57 -20.65 41.20
CA ILE A 199 18.93 -21.94 41.06
C ILE A 199 17.40 -21.78 41.08
N GLN A 200 16.76 -21.90 39.92
CA GLN A 200 15.30 -21.95 39.80
C GLN A 200 14.83 -23.39 40.10
N HIS A 201 14.55 -23.70 41.35
CA HIS A 201 14.01 -25.00 41.73
C HIS A 201 12.49 -25.06 41.54
N GLN A 202 12.03 -25.94 40.65
CA GLN A 202 10.62 -26.39 40.57
C GLN A 202 10.31 -27.53 41.57
N ALA A 203 11.33 -28.07 42.23
CA ALA A 203 11.21 -29.14 43.21
C ALA A 203 11.32 -28.59 44.65
N LYS A 204 10.61 -29.20 45.60
CA LYS A 204 10.65 -28.84 47.04
C LYS A 204 12.00 -29.09 47.73
N VAL A 205 12.99 -29.67 47.04
CA VAL A 205 14.29 -30.06 47.65
C VAL A 205 15.37 -29.06 47.24
N CYS A 206 15.82 -28.26 48.21
CA CYS A 206 16.87 -27.24 48.07
C CYS A 206 18.20 -27.70 48.70
N PRO A 207 19.37 -27.39 48.09
CA PRO A 207 20.67 -27.74 48.65
C PRO A 207 21.00 -26.94 49.93
N PRO A 208 21.89 -27.44 50.80
CA PRO A 208 22.31 -26.72 52.02
C PRO A 208 22.82 -25.29 51.76
N SER A 209 23.48 -25.05 50.60
CA SER A 209 23.98 -23.71 50.23
C SER A 209 22.85 -22.70 50.00
N TRP A 210 21.69 -23.18 49.53
CA TRP A 210 20.49 -22.35 49.39
C TRP A 210 19.92 -21.99 50.76
N HIS A 211 19.84 -22.95 51.68
CA HIS A 211 19.36 -22.72 53.04
C HIS A 211 20.27 -21.77 53.82
N LEU A 212 21.59 -21.95 53.72
CA LEU A 212 22.55 -21.04 54.35
C LEU A 212 22.37 -19.61 53.82
N LEU A 213 22.32 -19.45 52.49
CA LEU A 213 22.17 -18.13 51.88
C LEU A 213 20.90 -17.41 52.35
N HIS A 214 19.77 -18.10 52.40
CA HIS A 214 18.52 -17.49 52.84
C HIS A 214 18.47 -17.27 54.35
N LEU A 215 19.12 -18.13 55.15
CA LEU A 215 19.31 -17.90 56.58
C LEU A 215 20.12 -16.61 56.84
N HIS A 216 21.17 -16.33 56.05
CA HIS A 216 21.87 -15.06 56.14
C HIS A 216 20.91 -13.89 55.90
N LEU A 217 20.05 -13.95 54.87
CA LEU A 217 19.05 -12.91 54.61
C LEU A 217 18.07 -12.75 55.78
N ASP A 218 17.58 -13.86 56.34
CA ASP A 218 16.68 -13.86 57.50
C ASP A 218 17.35 -13.20 58.71
N ILE A 219 18.60 -13.56 59.03
CA ILE A 219 19.34 -12.98 60.15
C ILE A 219 19.55 -11.49 59.93
N HIS A 220 20.02 -11.06 58.75
CA HIS A 220 20.23 -9.64 58.46
C HIS A 220 18.95 -8.82 58.65
N TRP A 221 17.81 -9.33 58.19
CA TRP A 221 16.51 -8.67 58.33
C TRP A 221 15.98 -8.70 59.77
N LEU A 222 16.00 -9.86 60.43
CA LEU A 222 15.49 -10.02 61.80
C LEU A 222 16.29 -9.19 62.80
N VAL A 223 17.61 -9.04 62.62
CA VAL A 223 18.41 -8.12 63.45
C VAL A 223 17.90 -6.68 63.32
N LEU A 224 17.56 -6.21 62.11
CA LEU A 224 16.98 -4.87 61.91
C LEU A 224 15.59 -4.73 62.55
N GLU A 225 14.73 -5.75 62.41
CA GLU A 225 13.43 -5.77 63.09
C GLU A 225 13.58 -5.75 64.61
N ILE A 226 14.44 -6.59 65.18
CA ILE A 226 14.69 -6.68 66.63
C ILE A 226 15.20 -5.34 67.15
N LEU A 227 16.20 -4.73 66.50
CA LEU A 227 16.73 -3.42 66.91
C LEU A 227 15.66 -2.31 66.80
N HIS A 228 14.76 -2.40 65.83
CA HIS A 228 13.64 -1.46 65.71
C HIS A 228 12.61 -1.66 66.84
N VAL A 229 12.19 -2.89 67.11
CA VAL A 229 11.24 -3.21 68.20
C VAL A 229 11.84 -2.84 69.56
N LEU A 230 13.12 -3.14 69.79
CA LEU A 230 13.85 -2.75 71.00
C LEU A 230 13.86 -1.23 71.17
N GLY A 231 14.14 -0.48 70.09
CA GLY A 231 14.11 0.98 70.10
C GLY A 231 12.73 1.55 70.42
N GLU A 232 11.66 1.01 69.84
CA GLU A 232 10.28 1.43 70.13
C GLU A 232 9.87 1.09 71.57
N LYS A 233 10.26 -0.09 72.08
CA LYS A 233 9.98 -0.51 73.47
C LYS A 233 10.69 0.30 74.53
N MET A 234 11.94 0.70 74.26
CA MET A 234 12.69 1.62 75.12
C MET A 234 12.26 3.09 74.93
N MET A 235 11.08 3.36 74.37
CA MET A 235 10.56 4.71 74.12
C MET A 235 11.54 5.60 73.34
N ARG A 236 12.31 4.99 72.42
CA ARG A 236 13.37 5.61 71.62
C ARG A 236 14.53 6.19 72.42
N GLN A 237 14.73 5.74 73.65
CA GLN A 237 15.95 6.00 74.41
C GLN A 237 17.13 5.21 73.81
N VAL A 238 18.33 5.77 73.95
CA VAL A 238 19.56 5.15 73.45
C VAL A 238 19.96 4.03 74.40
N VAL A 239 20.08 2.81 73.87
CA VAL A 239 20.56 1.65 74.62
C VAL A 239 22.05 1.50 74.33
N TYR A 240 22.87 1.56 75.38
CA TYR A 240 24.32 1.41 75.31
C TYR A 240 24.73 -0.04 75.58
N ALA A 241 25.70 -0.54 74.82
CA ALA A 241 26.36 -1.83 75.04
C ALA A 241 27.45 -1.66 76.11
N ASN A 242 27.10 -1.80 77.38
CA ASN A 242 27.93 -1.39 78.51
C ASN A 242 29.20 -2.23 78.64
N HIS A 243 29.14 -3.54 78.41
CA HIS A 243 30.30 -4.42 78.47
C HIS A 243 31.23 -4.18 77.28
N PHE A 244 30.67 -3.96 76.08
CA PHE A 244 31.45 -3.58 74.90
C PHE A 244 32.19 -2.25 75.13
N ILE A 245 31.49 -1.21 75.59
CA ILE A 245 32.08 0.10 75.88
C ILE A 245 33.22 -0.03 76.90
N ASN A 246 33.01 -0.84 77.96
CA ASN A 246 34.02 -1.08 78.97
C ASN A 246 35.27 -1.81 78.43
N LEU A 247 35.11 -2.64 77.38
CA LEU A 247 36.20 -3.42 76.79
C LEU A 247 36.94 -2.68 75.65
N THR A 248 36.22 -2.01 74.76
CA THR A 248 36.77 -1.41 73.52
C THR A 248 36.94 0.11 73.60
N GLY A 249 36.23 0.77 74.52
CA GLY A 249 36.17 2.23 74.61
C GLY A 249 35.34 2.91 73.52
N GLU A 250 34.71 2.14 72.63
CA GLU A 250 33.86 2.64 71.54
C GLU A 250 32.37 2.64 71.93
N ASN A 251 31.66 3.72 71.57
CA ASN A 251 30.23 3.87 71.88
C ASN A 251 29.36 3.06 70.92
N LEU A 252 29.14 1.78 71.22
CA LEU A 252 28.15 0.95 70.53
C LEU A 252 26.76 1.15 71.15
N THR A 253 25.79 1.50 70.32
CA THR A 253 24.39 1.71 70.72
C THR A 253 23.46 0.95 69.80
N ASN A 254 22.21 0.72 70.23
CA ASN A 254 21.18 0.14 69.35
C ASN A 254 20.96 0.97 68.06
N ILE A 255 21.06 2.29 68.13
CA ILE A 255 20.90 3.19 66.98
C ILE A 255 22.11 3.10 66.04
N SER A 256 23.33 3.22 66.57
CA SER A 256 24.55 3.15 65.75
C SER A 256 24.75 1.76 65.13
N LEU A 257 24.37 0.69 65.84
CA LEU A 257 24.35 -0.67 65.29
C LEU A 257 23.33 -0.81 64.15
N PHE A 258 22.12 -0.28 64.34
CA PHE A 258 21.09 -0.29 63.29
C PHE A 258 21.55 0.45 62.03
N GLU A 259 22.09 1.66 62.18
CA GLU A 259 22.57 2.48 61.07
C GLU A 259 23.74 1.81 60.33
N THR A 260 24.75 1.33 61.06
CA THR A 260 25.92 0.66 60.48
C THR A 260 25.53 -0.63 59.75
N HIS A 261 24.69 -1.46 60.37
CA HIS A 261 24.22 -2.71 59.77
C HIS A 261 23.36 -2.45 58.52
N CYS A 262 22.52 -1.42 58.55
CA CYS A 262 21.72 -1.03 57.40
C CYS A 262 22.57 -0.46 56.25
N GLU A 263 23.57 0.38 56.54
CA GLU A 263 24.53 0.89 55.55
C GLU A 263 25.29 -0.25 54.87
N ASN A 264 25.79 -1.21 55.66
CA ASN A 264 26.48 -2.40 55.17
C ASN A 264 25.57 -3.25 54.29
N LEU A 265 24.32 -3.45 54.70
CA LEU A 265 23.35 -4.24 53.93
C LEU A 265 22.99 -3.56 52.60
N ILE A 266 22.77 -2.23 52.58
CA ILE A 266 22.53 -1.48 51.32
C ILE A 266 23.75 -1.58 50.41
N SER A 267 24.97 -1.49 50.96
CA SER A 267 26.21 -1.67 50.22
C SER A 267 26.32 -3.06 49.57
N ASP A 268 25.98 -4.10 50.33
CA ASP A 268 25.97 -5.48 49.83
C ASP A 268 24.95 -5.66 48.70
N LEU A 269 23.73 -5.14 48.88
CA LEU A 269 22.68 -5.25 47.85
C LEU A 269 23.04 -4.50 46.56
N ILE A 270 23.70 -3.35 46.67
CA ILE A 270 24.23 -2.60 45.51
C ILE A 270 25.34 -3.42 44.84
N SER A 271 26.25 -4.01 45.60
CA SER A 271 27.34 -4.84 45.09
C SER A 271 26.85 -6.10 44.37
N LEU A 272 25.81 -6.78 44.90
CA LEU A 272 25.11 -7.87 44.21
C LEU A 272 24.46 -7.40 42.89
N SER A 273 23.91 -6.18 42.89
CA SER A 273 23.31 -5.57 41.69
C SER A 273 24.37 -5.24 40.63
N ILE A 274 25.57 -4.78 41.03
CA ILE A 274 26.69 -4.56 40.09
C ILE A 274 27.09 -5.86 39.39
N ASN A 275 27.19 -6.97 40.14
CA ASN A 275 27.53 -8.28 39.57
C ASN A 275 26.53 -8.75 38.50
N LYS A 276 25.25 -8.37 38.64
CA LYS A 276 24.23 -8.60 37.62
C LYS A 276 24.38 -7.63 36.44
N TYR A 277 24.61 -6.35 36.71
CA TYR A 277 24.75 -5.30 35.71
C TYR A 277 25.87 -5.56 34.69
N ILE A 278 26.98 -6.19 35.10
CA ILE A 278 28.10 -6.52 34.20
C ILE A 278 27.65 -7.33 32.96
N LYS A 279 26.53 -8.07 33.06
CA LYS A 279 25.97 -8.88 31.97
C LYS A 279 24.85 -8.17 31.17
N VAL A 280 24.40 -7.00 31.63
CA VAL A 280 23.26 -6.27 31.06
C VAL A 280 23.73 -5.41 29.89
N ARG A 281 23.09 -5.59 28.73
CA ARG A 281 23.28 -4.69 27.58
C ARG A 281 22.45 -3.41 27.76
N PRO A 282 22.91 -2.25 27.26
CA PRO A 282 22.13 -1.01 27.33
C PRO A 282 20.69 -1.13 26.78
N SER A 283 20.48 -1.97 25.76
CA SER A 283 19.16 -2.28 25.19
C SER A 283 18.25 -3.11 26.08
N GLU A 284 18.81 -3.92 26.98
CA GLU A 284 18.09 -4.83 27.87
C GLU A 284 17.91 -4.22 29.27
N ALA A 285 18.42 -3.01 29.50
CA ALA A 285 18.51 -2.36 30.80
C ALA A 285 17.17 -2.36 31.58
N LEU A 286 16.06 -1.98 30.95
CA LEU A 286 14.74 -1.95 31.60
C LEU A 286 14.06 -3.31 31.73
N ALA A 287 14.47 -4.31 30.95
CA ALA A 287 13.89 -5.65 30.98
C ALA A 287 14.61 -6.58 31.98
N SER A 288 15.89 -6.29 32.25
CA SER A 288 16.71 -7.06 33.19
C SER A 288 16.30 -6.83 34.65
N HIS A 289 16.30 -7.88 35.47
CA HIS A 289 16.11 -7.73 36.91
C HIS A 289 17.43 -7.40 37.61
N HIS A 290 17.40 -6.45 38.54
CA HIS A 290 18.56 -6.06 39.35
C HIS A 290 18.86 -7.00 40.52
N TYR A 291 17.89 -7.82 40.91
CA TYR A 291 18.00 -8.76 42.02
C TYR A 291 18.30 -10.19 41.53
N PRO A 292 19.10 -10.98 42.27
CA PRO A 292 19.36 -12.38 41.94
C PRO A 292 18.17 -13.33 42.13
N CYS A 293 17.34 -13.13 43.16
CA CYS A 293 16.13 -13.91 43.45
C CYS A 293 15.03 -13.03 44.05
N THR A 294 13.80 -13.54 44.17
CA THR A 294 12.64 -12.80 44.74
C THR A 294 12.83 -12.39 46.20
N CYS A 295 13.64 -13.11 46.98
CA CYS A 295 13.95 -12.74 48.37
C CYS A 295 14.76 -11.44 48.45
N ILE A 296 15.69 -11.21 47.52
CA ILE A 296 16.43 -9.95 47.45
C ILE A 296 15.51 -8.80 47.04
N LYS A 297 14.55 -9.06 46.13
CA LYS A 297 13.50 -8.09 45.81
C LYS A 297 12.66 -7.74 47.05
N GLU A 298 12.25 -8.76 47.81
CA GLU A 298 11.51 -8.57 49.06
C GLU A 298 12.32 -7.76 50.07
N LEU A 299 13.59 -8.10 50.29
CA LEU A 299 14.48 -7.39 51.20
C LEU A 299 14.64 -5.90 50.83
N TRP A 300 14.76 -5.57 49.53
CA TRP A 300 14.75 -4.17 49.09
C TRP A 300 13.48 -3.43 49.48
N ILE A 301 12.30 -4.06 49.29
CA ILE A 301 11.01 -3.45 49.63
C ILE A 301 10.87 -3.30 51.15
N LEU A 302 11.28 -4.31 51.91
CA LEU A 302 11.28 -4.29 53.38
C LEU A 302 12.13 -3.12 53.92
N LEU A 303 13.35 -2.93 53.38
CA LEU A 303 14.24 -1.82 53.73
C LEU A 303 13.63 -0.46 53.37
N ILE A 304 13.03 -0.32 52.19
CA ILE A 304 12.33 0.91 51.78
C ILE A 304 11.23 1.26 52.80
N GLN A 305 10.33 0.32 53.11
CA GLN A 305 9.21 0.60 54.03
C GLN A 305 9.68 0.89 55.46
N LEU A 306 10.70 0.18 55.95
CA LEU A 306 11.24 0.37 57.31
C LEU A 306 11.93 1.73 57.45
N LEU A 307 12.81 2.08 56.50
CA LEU A 307 13.55 3.35 56.55
C LEU A 307 12.65 4.55 56.30
N ASP A 308 11.69 4.46 55.38
CA ASP A 308 10.71 5.53 55.16
C ASP A 308 9.82 5.74 56.39
N HIS A 309 9.48 4.67 57.12
CA HIS A 309 8.74 4.76 58.38
C HIS A 309 9.57 5.46 59.46
N ARG A 310 10.84 5.05 59.64
CA ARG A 310 11.75 5.65 60.63
C ARG A 310 12.07 7.11 60.33
N ASN A 311 12.32 7.47 59.07
CA ASN A 311 12.57 8.86 58.66
C ASN A 311 11.41 9.79 59.07
N LYS A 312 10.16 9.35 58.87
CA LYS A 312 8.97 10.10 59.30
C LYS A 312 8.85 10.24 60.82
N GLY A 313 9.36 9.28 61.59
CA GLY A 313 9.23 9.21 63.04
C GLY A 313 10.38 9.82 63.85
N SER A 314 11.61 9.84 63.32
CA SER A 314 12.83 10.11 64.12
C SER A 314 13.92 10.99 63.46
N GLN A 315 13.65 11.67 62.34
CA GLN A 315 14.65 12.48 61.59
C GLN A 315 15.95 11.72 61.22
N THR A 316 15.88 10.39 61.13
CA THR A 316 16.99 9.54 60.67
C THR A 316 17.14 9.61 59.16
N GLU A 317 18.31 9.25 58.62
CA GLU A 317 18.52 9.23 57.16
C GLU A 317 17.48 8.35 56.44
N GLY A 318 16.88 8.91 55.37
CA GLY A 318 15.93 8.18 54.53
C GLY A 318 16.61 7.21 53.57
N PHE A 319 15.84 6.28 52.99
CA PHE A 319 16.36 5.26 52.06
C PHE A 319 17.19 5.85 50.91
N TRP A 320 16.67 6.88 50.24
CA TRP A 320 17.39 7.52 49.13
C TRP A 320 18.68 8.21 49.57
N SER A 321 18.79 8.71 50.80
CA SER A 321 20.03 9.31 51.33
C SER A 321 21.16 8.27 51.36
N LEU A 322 20.87 7.12 51.97
CA LEU A 322 21.80 6.01 52.12
C LEU A 322 22.23 5.47 50.76
N VAL A 323 21.29 5.21 49.86
CA VAL A 323 21.59 4.75 48.50
C VAL A 323 22.44 5.77 47.74
N ASN A 324 22.10 7.06 47.81
CA ASN A 324 22.87 8.12 47.13
C ASN A 324 24.29 8.24 47.69
N LYS A 325 24.47 8.11 49.01
CA LYS A 325 25.79 8.09 49.67
C LYS A 325 26.63 6.93 49.13
N THR A 326 26.08 5.73 49.09
CA THR A 326 26.78 4.55 48.54
C THR A 326 27.10 4.71 47.05
N LEU A 327 26.16 5.18 46.23
CA LEU A 327 26.40 5.41 44.80
C LEU A 327 27.46 6.50 44.55
N LYS A 328 27.49 7.57 45.36
CA LYS A 328 28.52 8.63 45.30
C LYS A 328 29.91 8.07 45.57
N ASN A 329 30.06 7.20 46.55
CA ASN A 329 31.34 6.54 46.84
C ASN A 329 31.84 5.69 45.66
N ILE A 330 30.94 5.08 44.87
CA ILE A 330 31.31 4.31 43.66
C ILE A 330 31.85 5.23 42.54
N PHE A 331 31.43 6.50 42.48
CA PHE A 331 31.98 7.48 41.53
C PHE A 331 33.40 7.94 41.90
N GLU A 332 33.74 7.95 43.20
CA GLU A 332 35.02 8.40 43.71
C GLU A 332 36.00 7.23 43.75
N ARG A 333 36.86 7.13 42.73
CA ARG A 333 37.95 6.14 42.70
C ARG A 333 38.84 6.39 43.92
N PRO A 334 39.17 5.38 44.77
CA PRO A 334 39.96 5.64 45.96
C PRO A 334 41.37 6.11 45.57
N SER A 335 41.61 7.41 45.73
CA SER A 335 42.95 7.99 45.66
C SER A 335 43.60 7.86 47.04
N SER A 336 44.68 7.08 47.09
CA SER A 336 45.69 6.99 48.16
C SER A 336 45.28 6.51 49.57
N SER A 337 45.88 5.37 49.93
CA SER A 337 46.49 4.98 51.22
C SER A 337 45.74 4.93 52.56
N GLU A 338 44.41 4.95 52.63
CA GLU A 338 43.71 4.51 53.86
C GLU A 338 42.83 3.30 53.58
N ARG A 339 43.41 2.11 53.80
CA ARG A 339 42.72 0.81 53.72
C ARG A 339 41.95 0.57 55.02
N VAL A 340 40.82 1.22 55.20
CA VAL A 340 39.85 0.88 56.27
C VAL A 340 38.43 1.12 55.76
N SER A 341 37.91 0.20 54.93
CA SER A 341 36.47 -0.12 54.78
C SER A 341 36.30 -1.16 53.66
N GLY A 342 35.37 -2.10 53.85
CA GLY A 342 35.18 -3.34 53.07
C GLY A 342 34.75 -3.21 51.60
N PHE A 343 35.16 -2.15 50.90
CA PHE A 343 34.85 -1.89 49.49
C PHE A 343 35.87 -2.47 48.48
N GLU A 344 36.59 -3.52 48.85
CA GLU A 344 37.43 -4.26 47.89
C GLU A 344 36.69 -5.51 47.39
N THR A 345 35.92 -5.42 46.30
CA THR A 345 35.74 -6.61 45.43
C THR A 345 35.10 -6.37 44.05
N VAL A 346 34.28 -5.34 43.80
CA VAL A 346 33.62 -5.18 42.49
C VAL A 346 33.84 -3.80 41.86
N GLN A 347 34.83 -3.69 40.97
CA GLN A 347 35.01 -2.49 40.14
C GLN A 347 33.87 -2.40 39.11
N CYS A 348 32.97 -1.43 39.30
CA CYS A 348 31.97 -1.10 38.29
C CYS A 348 32.65 -0.39 37.10
N LYS A 349 32.60 -1.02 35.91
CA LYS A 349 33.20 -0.46 34.68
C LYS A 349 32.51 0.81 34.20
N ASP A 350 31.21 0.94 34.45
CA ASP A 350 30.40 2.09 34.07
C ASP A 350 29.49 2.52 35.25
N PRO A 351 30.04 3.24 36.25
CA PRO A 351 29.29 3.70 37.42
C PRO A 351 28.08 4.59 37.07
N LEU A 352 28.17 5.35 35.98
CA LEU A 352 27.12 6.29 35.58
C LEU A 352 25.89 5.53 35.05
N SER A 353 26.08 4.63 34.08
CA SER A 353 24.97 3.84 33.55
C SER A 353 24.41 2.88 34.58
N PHE A 354 25.26 2.32 35.45
CA PHE A 354 24.80 1.51 36.59
C PHE A 354 23.90 2.32 37.53
N SER A 355 24.27 3.55 37.88
CA SER A 355 23.47 4.43 38.76
C SER A 355 22.10 4.74 38.16
N TRP A 356 22.03 5.03 36.85
CA TRP A 356 20.76 5.19 36.14
C TRP A 356 19.90 3.93 36.20
N TRP A 357 20.52 2.76 35.95
CA TRP A 357 19.86 1.48 35.96
C TRP A 357 19.27 1.13 37.33
N ILE A 358 20.08 1.16 38.39
CA ILE A 358 19.65 0.74 39.73
C ILE A 358 18.55 1.66 40.28
N ILE A 359 18.67 2.97 40.11
CA ILE A 359 17.65 3.92 40.60
C ILE A 359 16.31 3.71 39.92
N THR A 360 16.32 3.46 38.61
CA THR A 360 15.07 3.21 37.86
C THR A 360 14.34 1.98 38.39
N HIS A 361 15.09 0.93 38.73
CA HIS A 361 14.48 -0.28 39.27
C HIS A 361 14.07 -0.14 40.74
N LEU A 362 14.87 0.54 41.58
CA LEU A 362 14.50 0.81 42.97
C LEU A 362 13.26 1.72 43.06
N ALA A 363 13.13 2.70 42.16
CA ALA A 363 11.95 3.55 42.08
C ALA A 363 10.67 2.74 41.77
N SER A 364 10.77 1.65 41.00
CA SER A 364 9.63 0.77 40.72
C SER A 364 9.12 0.04 41.97
N PHE A 365 9.97 -0.15 42.99
CA PHE A 365 9.60 -0.84 44.22
C PHE A 365 8.74 -0.02 45.18
N TYR A 366 8.69 1.31 45.00
CA TYR A 366 7.76 2.18 45.75
C TYR A 366 6.28 1.92 45.41
N GLN A 367 5.99 1.12 44.38
CA GLN A 367 4.63 0.67 44.03
C GLN A 367 4.09 -0.41 44.98
N PHE A 368 4.93 -1.03 45.81
CA PHE A 368 4.50 -2.06 46.76
C PHE A 368 4.04 -1.44 48.09
N ASP A 369 2.91 -1.92 48.60
CA ASP A 369 2.40 -1.57 49.93
C ASP A 369 3.10 -2.37 51.04
N ARG A 370 2.68 -2.17 52.29
CA ARG A 370 3.25 -2.86 53.47
C ARG A 370 2.96 -4.38 53.50
N ASN A 371 2.07 -4.87 52.63
CA ASN A 371 1.71 -6.28 52.51
C ASN A 371 2.28 -6.92 51.23
N GLY A 372 3.06 -6.18 50.43
CA GLY A 372 3.61 -6.66 49.16
C GLY A 372 2.63 -6.63 47.99
N ASN A 373 1.47 -5.97 48.11
CA ASN A 373 0.53 -5.75 47.00
C ASN A 373 0.90 -4.50 46.20
N LEU A 374 0.53 -4.47 44.92
CA LEU A 374 0.70 -3.29 44.06
C LEU A 374 -0.35 -2.23 44.41
N ASP A 375 0.09 -1.08 44.88
CA ASP A 375 -0.74 0.11 45.15
C ASP A 375 -0.33 1.25 44.21
N GLU A 376 -1.03 1.36 43.08
CA GLU A 376 -0.78 2.39 42.06
C GLU A 376 -1.09 3.82 42.55
N LYS A 377 -1.85 3.97 43.65
CA LYS A 377 -2.36 5.27 44.12
C LYS A 377 -1.50 5.90 45.22
N LYS A 378 -0.49 5.20 45.73
CA LYS A 378 0.40 5.72 46.78
C LYS A 378 1.32 6.81 46.21
N GLN A 379 1.42 7.94 46.92
CA GLN A 379 2.38 9.01 46.59
C GLN A 379 3.81 8.48 46.76
N LYS A 380 4.62 8.58 45.70
CA LYS A 380 5.96 7.97 45.60
C LYS A 380 7.02 9.00 45.98
N GLU A 381 7.95 8.63 46.86
CA GLU A 381 9.06 9.50 47.24
C GLU A 381 10.06 9.64 46.08
N SER A 382 10.27 10.87 45.61
CA SER A 382 11.12 11.16 44.46
C SER A 382 12.57 11.46 44.83
N ASN A 383 13.53 10.94 44.06
CA ASN A 383 14.96 11.22 44.23
C ASN A 383 15.51 12.12 43.11
N TRP A 384 14.75 13.14 42.70
CA TRP A 384 15.12 13.97 41.56
C TRP A 384 16.45 14.71 41.71
N LYS A 385 16.82 15.14 42.93
CA LYS A 385 18.07 15.87 43.18
C LYS A 385 19.30 15.08 42.71
N PHE A 386 19.34 13.78 42.98
CA PHE A 386 20.44 12.93 42.53
C PHE A 386 20.36 12.65 41.03
N VAL A 387 19.15 12.47 40.49
CA VAL A 387 18.95 12.31 39.04
C VAL A 387 19.39 13.56 38.25
N GLU A 388 19.20 14.76 38.79
CA GLU A 388 19.75 16.00 38.22
C GLU A 388 21.29 15.98 38.17
N GLU A 389 21.95 15.48 39.21
CA GLU A 389 23.41 15.30 39.22
C GLU A 389 23.87 14.27 38.17
N LEU A 390 23.18 13.12 38.06
CA LEU A 390 23.46 12.09 37.06
C LEU A 390 23.28 12.62 35.64
N LEU A 391 22.21 13.39 35.41
CA LEU A 391 21.89 13.95 34.11
C LEU A 391 22.90 15.03 33.68
N LYS A 392 23.36 15.86 34.61
CA LYS A 392 24.46 16.80 34.36
C LYS A 392 25.75 16.06 33.95
N LYS A 393 26.10 14.95 34.63
CA LYS A 393 27.25 14.11 34.25
C LYS A 393 27.07 13.41 32.89
N SER A 394 25.84 13.01 32.57
CA SER A 394 25.50 12.33 31.30
C SER A 394 25.53 13.27 30.09
N THR A 395 25.27 14.56 30.32
CA THR A 395 25.23 15.62 29.29
C THR A 395 26.49 16.48 29.24
N ASP A 396 27.48 16.21 30.11
CA ASP A 396 28.74 16.95 30.12
C ASP A 396 29.57 16.62 28.86
N ALA A 397 30.14 17.66 28.23
CA ALA A 397 30.96 17.49 27.04
C ALA A 397 32.30 16.81 27.36
N GLN A 398 32.77 16.89 28.61
CA GLN A 398 34.05 16.34 29.05
C GLN A 398 34.00 14.82 29.30
N THR A 399 32.83 14.27 29.64
CA THR A 399 32.67 12.85 29.96
C THR A 399 32.56 11.95 28.72
N GLY A 400 32.25 12.52 27.54
CA GLY A 400 32.33 11.81 26.26
C GLY A 400 31.41 10.59 26.13
N VAL A 401 30.19 10.65 26.70
CA VAL A 401 29.23 9.54 26.69
C VAL A 401 28.79 9.20 25.26
N LEU A 402 28.87 7.92 24.87
CA LEU A 402 28.40 7.46 23.57
C LEU A 402 26.86 7.55 23.48
N GLU A 403 26.34 7.78 22.28
CA GLU A 403 24.90 7.89 22.01
C GLU A 403 24.08 6.69 22.54
N GLU A 404 24.62 5.47 22.51
CA GLU A 404 23.95 4.27 23.05
C GLU A 404 23.69 4.34 24.55
N HIS A 405 24.68 4.81 25.31
CA HIS A 405 24.58 4.98 26.75
C HIS A 405 23.68 6.16 27.10
N LEU A 406 23.79 7.28 26.37
CA LEU A 406 22.90 8.43 26.56
C LEU A 406 21.43 8.06 26.31
N ARG A 407 21.14 7.26 25.28
CA ARG A 407 19.78 6.73 25.03
C ARG A 407 19.28 5.91 26.21
N MET A 408 20.14 5.09 26.81
CA MET A 408 19.78 4.26 27.97
C MET A 408 19.51 5.13 29.20
N HIS A 409 20.34 6.16 29.44
CA HIS A 409 20.12 7.14 30.52
C HIS A 409 18.79 7.88 30.35
N LEU A 410 18.48 8.37 29.16
CA LEU A 410 17.22 9.08 28.90
C LEU A 410 16.01 8.16 28.96
N GLN A 411 16.15 6.91 28.54
CA GLN A 411 15.09 5.91 28.66
C GLN A 411 14.79 5.58 30.14
N CYS A 412 15.83 5.48 30.97
CA CYS A 412 15.71 5.39 32.42
C CYS A 412 15.01 6.64 32.98
N CYS A 413 15.42 7.84 32.56
CA CYS A 413 14.78 9.10 32.95
C CYS A 413 13.30 9.17 32.57
N LEU A 414 12.93 8.77 31.35
CA LEU A 414 11.53 8.70 30.90
C LEU A 414 10.69 7.73 31.72
N THR A 415 11.29 6.61 32.15
CA THR A 415 10.64 5.64 33.03
C THR A 415 10.46 6.21 34.44
N LEU A 416 11.44 6.93 34.96
CA LEU A 416 11.33 7.64 36.24
C LEU A 416 10.23 8.72 36.21
N CYS A 417 10.06 9.44 35.09
CA CYS A 417 8.93 10.35 34.91
C CYS A 417 7.56 9.65 34.98
N SER A 418 7.49 8.31 34.82
CA SER A 418 6.26 7.54 35.02
C SER A 418 5.99 7.18 36.48
N PHE A 419 7.03 7.24 37.31
CA PHE A 419 6.95 6.86 38.72
C PHE A 419 6.90 8.08 39.64
N TRP A 420 7.55 9.19 39.30
CA TRP A 420 7.64 10.35 40.19
C TRP A 420 6.91 11.56 39.64
N ASP A 421 6.53 12.47 40.55
CA ASP A 421 5.95 13.77 40.20
C ASP A 421 6.89 14.58 39.29
N LEU A 422 6.32 15.45 38.45
CA LEU A 422 7.06 16.19 37.43
C LEU A 422 8.15 17.11 38.01
N ASN A 423 9.33 17.11 37.36
CA ASN A 423 10.40 18.04 37.67
C ASN A 423 10.90 18.80 36.42
N LEU A 424 10.64 20.10 36.39
CA LEU A 424 11.01 21.00 35.29
C LEU A 424 12.52 21.24 35.14
N SER A 425 13.31 20.95 36.19
CA SER A 425 14.78 21.08 36.14
C SER A 425 15.40 20.10 35.13
N ILE A 426 14.87 18.87 35.05
CA ILE A 426 15.31 17.80 34.16
C ILE A 426 15.20 18.24 32.69
N ILE A 427 14.04 18.79 32.33
CA ILE A 427 13.79 19.33 30.99
C ILE A 427 14.76 20.45 30.67
N THR A 428 15.05 21.31 31.66
CA THR A 428 15.97 22.45 31.47
C THR A 428 17.40 21.98 31.20
N ILE A 429 17.90 21.00 31.96
CA ILE A 429 19.23 20.41 31.76
C ILE A 429 19.34 19.78 30.37
N LEU A 430 18.34 18.98 29.97
CA LEU A 430 18.31 18.36 28.64
C LEU A 430 18.23 19.39 27.52
N TRP A 431 17.39 20.42 27.68
CA TRP A 431 17.25 21.48 26.70
C TRP A 431 18.54 22.27 26.52
N ASP A 432 19.27 22.58 27.60
CA ASP A 432 20.57 23.26 27.49
C ASP A 432 21.63 22.43 26.75
N TYR A 433 21.57 21.10 26.86
CA TYR A 433 22.41 20.19 26.08
C TYR A 433 21.98 20.13 24.61
N TYR A 434 20.72 19.80 24.33
CA TYR A 434 20.23 19.60 22.96
C TYR A 434 20.18 20.90 22.17
N SER A 435 19.89 22.04 22.81
CA SER A 435 19.89 23.36 22.14
C SER A 435 21.26 23.71 21.56
N LYS A 436 22.36 23.31 22.20
CA LYS A 436 23.74 23.47 21.68
C LYS A 436 24.02 22.50 20.54
N ASN A 437 23.55 21.26 20.67
CA ASN A 437 23.84 20.16 19.75
C ASN A 437 22.80 19.93 18.64
N LEU A 438 21.88 20.86 18.39
CA LEU A 438 20.80 20.70 17.40
C LEU A 438 21.28 20.27 16.00
N ASN A 439 22.47 20.70 15.56
CA ASN A 439 23.04 20.33 14.26
C ASN A 439 23.58 18.88 14.19
N SER A 440 23.54 18.14 15.30
CA SER A 440 24.01 16.75 15.37
C SER A 440 22.95 15.79 14.85
N SER A 441 23.40 14.71 14.20
CA SER A 441 22.51 13.68 13.64
C SER A 441 22.05 12.63 14.65
N PHE A 442 22.68 12.56 15.83
CA PHE A 442 22.38 11.57 16.89
C PHE A 442 22.29 10.13 16.33
N THR A 443 23.23 9.77 15.45
CA THR A 443 23.18 8.52 14.68
C THR A 443 23.65 7.32 15.51
N VAL A 444 22.94 6.20 15.35
CA VAL A 444 23.24 4.93 16.01
C VAL A 444 23.68 3.90 14.95
N PRO A 445 24.93 3.40 14.97
CA PRO A 445 25.51 2.61 13.88
C PRO A 445 24.74 1.33 13.48
N TRP A 446 24.08 0.64 14.41
CA TRP A 446 23.33 -0.61 14.14
C TRP A 446 21.85 -0.42 13.81
N LEU A 447 21.30 0.80 13.89
CA LEU A 447 19.88 1.06 13.58
C LEU A 447 19.55 0.95 12.07
N GLY A 448 20.53 0.53 11.25
CA GLY A 448 20.39 0.22 9.84
C GLY A 448 20.22 1.44 8.93
N LEU A 449 20.06 1.18 7.62
CA LEU A 449 19.90 2.20 6.56
C LEU A 449 18.72 3.16 6.80
N LYS A 450 17.70 2.76 7.55
CA LYS A 450 16.58 3.65 7.95
C LYS A 450 17.01 4.72 8.97
N GLY A 451 17.96 4.42 9.86
CA GLY A 451 18.53 5.38 10.81
C GLY A 451 19.60 6.32 10.21
N LEU A 452 20.09 6.02 9.00
CA LEU A 452 21.03 6.87 8.25
C LEU A 452 20.32 7.96 7.42
N ALA A 453 19.02 7.81 7.16
CA ALA A 453 18.21 8.84 6.55
C ALA A 453 17.90 9.92 7.60
N ASN A 454 18.84 10.84 7.81
CA ASN A 454 18.75 11.89 8.84
C ASN A 454 17.61 12.90 8.63
N VAL A 455 16.96 12.88 7.46
CA VAL A 455 15.93 13.84 7.06
C VAL A 455 14.70 13.09 6.56
N SER A 456 13.53 13.45 7.08
CA SER A 456 12.24 12.88 6.70
C SER A 456 11.95 13.09 5.21
N LYS A 457 11.48 12.04 4.53
CA LYS A 457 11.26 12.07 3.07
C LYS A 457 9.98 12.83 2.71
N THR A 458 8.94 12.73 3.54
CA THR A 458 7.64 13.38 3.32
C THR A 458 7.16 14.08 4.58
N SER A 459 6.20 15.00 4.44
CA SER A 459 5.66 15.78 5.57
C SER A 459 4.88 14.90 6.55
N LEU A 460 4.09 13.96 6.04
CA LEU A 460 3.38 13.00 6.87
C LEU A 460 4.35 12.13 7.68
N SER A 461 5.41 11.61 7.07
CA SER A 461 6.41 10.81 7.79
C SER A 461 7.12 11.59 8.91
N MET A 462 7.34 12.90 8.71
CA MET A 462 7.85 13.79 9.76
C MET A 462 6.85 13.89 10.93
N LEU A 463 5.57 14.08 10.61
CA LEU A 463 4.51 14.22 11.62
C LEU A 463 4.27 12.90 12.38
N GLU A 464 4.20 11.77 11.69
CA GLU A 464 4.01 10.44 12.29
C GLU A 464 5.14 10.11 13.27
N LEU A 465 6.37 10.41 12.89
CA LEU A 465 7.54 10.19 13.75
C LEU A 465 7.42 11.01 15.03
N VAL A 466 7.00 12.27 14.94
CA VAL A 466 6.79 13.13 16.12
C VAL A 466 5.60 12.66 16.97
N LYS A 467 4.50 12.21 16.36
CA LYS A 467 3.34 11.67 17.07
C LYS A 467 3.68 10.43 17.89
N SER A 468 4.60 9.59 17.41
CA SER A 468 5.07 8.42 18.16
C SER A 468 5.68 8.81 19.52
N CYS A 469 6.36 9.96 19.61
CA CYS A 469 6.90 10.49 20.87
C CYS A 469 5.82 10.90 21.87
N CYS A 470 4.60 11.20 21.40
CA CYS A 470 3.50 11.62 22.24
C CYS A 470 2.65 10.43 22.76
N CYS A 471 2.95 9.18 22.38
CA CYS A 471 2.12 8.01 22.72
C CYS A 471 2.70 7.21 23.90
N GLU A 472 1.92 7.03 24.97
CA GLU A 472 2.36 6.37 26.22
C GLU A 472 2.54 4.84 26.09
N GLN A 473 1.82 4.20 25.16
CA GLN A 473 1.81 2.74 25.00
C GLN A 473 3.12 2.13 24.46
N GLN A 474 4.10 2.94 24.06
CA GLN A 474 5.31 2.48 23.34
C GLN A 474 6.62 2.63 24.13
N ILE A 475 6.59 3.02 25.41
CA ILE A 475 7.80 3.36 26.20
C ILE A 475 8.90 2.28 26.13
N PRO A 476 8.63 0.97 26.29
CA PRO A 476 9.68 -0.06 26.22
C PRO A 476 10.27 -0.24 24.81
N THR A 477 9.51 0.09 23.76
CA THR A 477 9.91 -0.11 22.36
C THR A 477 10.69 1.07 21.77
N LEU A 478 10.67 2.25 22.40
CA LEU A 478 11.36 3.45 21.92
C LEU A 478 12.89 3.25 21.79
N TYR A 479 13.50 2.45 22.65
CA TYR A 479 14.93 2.13 22.57
C TYR A 479 15.29 1.32 21.31
N ALA A 480 14.34 0.63 20.66
CA ALA A 480 14.62 -0.12 19.44
C ALA A 480 14.58 0.77 18.18
N SER A 481 13.92 1.93 18.23
CA SER A 481 13.59 2.72 17.04
C SER A 481 14.03 4.19 17.06
N SER A 482 14.34 4.75 18.24
CA SER A 482 14.49 6.20 18.42
C SER A 482 15.88 6.59 18.93
N ASN A 483 16.42 7.72 18.46
CA ASN A 483 17.67 8.31 18.99
C ASN A 483 17.44 9.06 20.31
N SER A 484 18.52 9.53 20.94
CA SER A 484 18.46 10.23 22.23
C SER A 484 17.59 11.49 22.16
N TYR A 485 17.60 12.21 21.04
CA TYR A 485 16.79 13.41 20.83
C TYR A 485 15.28 13.11 20.84
N PHE A 486 14.83 12.04 20.19
CA PHE A 486 13.42 11.65 20.21
C PHE A 486 12.96 11.12 21.57
N ILE A 487 13.85 10.47 22.34
CA ILE A 487 13.55 10.10 23.73
C ILE A 487 13.39 11.38 24.57
N PHE A 488 14.26 12.39 24.39
CA PHE A 488 14.07 13.71 25.00
C PHE A 488 12.74 14.37 24.62
N LEU A 489 12.35 14.35 23.33
CA LEU A 489 11.05 14.88 22.90
C LEU A 489 9.89 14.12 23.55
N SER A 490 10.04 12.82 23.81
CA SER A 490 9.03 12.01 24.52
C SER A 490 8.92 12.39 26.00
N ILE A 491 10.05 12.65 26.68
CA ILE A 491 10.08 13.19 28.05
C ILE A 491 9.37 14.55 28.08
N LEU A 492 9.69 15.43 27.13
CA LEU A 492 9.06 16.74 27.02
C LEU A 492 7.55 16.64 26.72
N ALA A 493 7.13 15.77 25.80
CA ALA A 493 5.72 15.56 25.47
C ALA A 493 4.91 15.05 26.66
N ARG A 494 5.45 14.06 27.40
CA ARG A 494 4.82 13.50 28.60
C ARG A 494 4.62 14.54 29.69
N THR A 495 5.68 15.29 29.99
CA THR A 495 5.62 16.35 31.01
C THR A 495 4.61 17.46 30.68
N MET A 496 4.32 17.68 29.39
CA MET A 496 3.27 18.62 28.97
C MET A 496 1.86 18.05 29.10
N LYS A 497 1.67 16.72 29.05
CA LYS A 497 0.36 16.05 29.11
C LYS A 497 -0.14 15.81 30.54
N GLU A 498 0.70 15.26 31.43
CA GLU A 498 0.30 14.82 32.79
C GLU A 498 -0.15 15.97 33.71
N GLU A 499 0.29 17.21 33.47
CA GLU A 499 -0.08 18.37 34.30
C GLU A 499 -1.29 19.15 33.79
N ALA A 500 -1.68 18.97 32.51
CA ALA A 500 -2.94 19.54 31.98
C ALA A 500 -4.18 18.98 32.71
N GLU A 501 -4.03 17.78 33.30
CA GLU A 501 -5.07 17.09 34.06
C GLU A 501 -5.04 17.42 35.57
N ASN A 502 -3.91 17.89 36.12
CA ASN A 502 -3.67 17.95 37.57
C ASN A 502 -3.34 19.35 38.16
N SER A 503 -2.84 20.33 37.38
CA SER A 503 -2.53 21.67 37.90
C SER A 503 -3.00 22.77 36.94
N GLY A 504 -3.74 23.77 37.44
CA GLY A 504 -4.38 24.81 36.61
C GLY A 504 -3.43 25.77 35.87
N VAL A 505 -2.11 25.56 35.93
CA VAL A 505 -1.10 26.37 35.22
C VAL A 505 -0.34 25.49 34.24
N HIS A 506 -0.62 25.67 32.94
CA HIS A 506 0.03 24.87 31.89
C HIS A 506 1.57 24.98 31.96
N PRO A 507 2.32 23.85 32.10
CA PRO A 507 3.79 23.83 32.26
C PRO A 507 4.53 24.49 31.10
N TRP A 508 3.91 24.47 29.93
CA TRP A 508 4.32 25.19 28.74
C TRP A 508 4.64 26.66 29.02
N ARG A 509 3.84 27.37 29.84
CA ARG A 509 4.07 28.80 30.12
C ARG A 509 5.42 29.06 30.78
N GLN A 510 5.94 28.12 31.57
CA GLN A 510 7.24 28.25 32.25
C GLN A 510 8.41 27.89 31.32
N ILE A 511 8.24 26.89 30.46
CA ILE A 511 9.30 26.40 29.55
C ILE A 511 9.36 27.22 28.24
N LYS A 512 8.25 27.82 27.79
CA LYS A 512 8.12 28.60 26.55
C LYS A 512 9.25 29.63 26.40
N GLY A 513 9.49 30.45 27.43
CA GLY A 513 10.54 31.46 27.41
C GLY A 513 11.96 30.89 27.30
N ARG A 514 12.22 29.72 27.90
CA ARG A 514 13.53 29.05 27.86
C ARG A 514 13.82 28.41 26.52
N ILE A 515 12.80 27.85 25.86
CA ILE A 515 12.95 27.32 24.49
C ILE A 515 13.14 28.46 23.51
N TYR A 516 12.26 29.47 23.54
CA TYR A 516 12.27 30.54 22.55
C TYR A 516 13.52 31.43 22.61
N SER A 517 14.11 31.63 23.79
CA SER A 517 15.31 32.47 23.95
C SER A 517 16.58 31.90 23.28
N LYS A 518 16.64 30.58 23.03
CA LYS A 518 17.78 29.95 22.33
C LYS A 518 17.73 30.14 20.81
N PHE A 519 16.58 30.55 20.25
CA PHE A 519 16.40 30.76 18.82
C PHE A 519 16.41 32.26 18.49
N HIS A 520 17.61 32.82 18.33
CA HIS A 520 17.83 34.18 17.80
C HIS A 520 18.30 34.13 16.35
N GLN A 521 18.28 35.27 15.65
CA GLN A 521 18.60 35.37 14.21
C GLN A 521 19.89 34.63 13.81
N ARG A 522 21.00 34.89 14.52
CA ARG A 522 22.27 34.20 14.27
C ARG A 522 22.19 32.67 14.43
N ARG A 523 21.48 32.17 15.45
CA ARG A 523 21.33 30.73 15.68
C ARG A 523 20.52 30.08 14.57
N MET A 524 19.45 30.73 14.12
CA MET A 524 18.63 30.23 13.01
C MET A 524 19.46 30.10 11.72
N GLN A 525 20.31 31.08 11.42
CA GLN A 525 21.18 31.06 10.24
C GLN A 525 22.31 30.01 10.31
N GLU A 526 22.73 29.60 11.51
CA GLU A 526 23.75 28.57 11.74
C GLU A 526 23.17 27.13 11.67
N LEU A 527 21.85 26.96 11.49
CA LEU A 527 21.24 25.63 11.41
C LEU A 527 21.57 24.93 10.08
N THR A 528 22.15 23.75 10.20
CA THR A 528 22.32 22.79 9.11
C THR A 528 20.97 22.18 8.71
N GLU A 529 20.92 21.41 7.61
CA GLU A 529 19.70 20.68 7.21
C GLU A 529 19.18 19.76 8.33
N VAL A 530 20.09 19.06 9.03
CA VAL A 530 19.76 18.21 10.19
C VAL A 530 19.25 19.05 11.36
N GLY A 531 19.90 20.19 11.64
CA GLY A 531 19.47 21.11 12.69
C GLY A 531 18.08 21.70 12.44
N LEU A 532 17.76 21.98 11.18
CA LEU A 532 16.45 22.48 10.78
C LEU A 532 15.36 21.40 10.88
N GLN A 533 15.70 20.13 10.60
CA GLN A 533 14.79 18.99 10.83
C GLN A 533 14.51 18.82 12.33
N ASN A 534 15.54 18.88 13.19
CA ASN A 534 15.38 18.80 14.64
C ASN A 534 14.54 19.98 15.18
N PHE A 535 14.76 21.19 14.64
CA PHE A 535 13.89 22.35 14.89
C PHE A 535 12.42 22.03 14.57
N PHE A 536 12.11 21.53 13.36
CA PHE A 536 10.73 21.17 13.02
C PHE A 536 10.17 20.08 13.93
N ASN A 537 10.94 19.03 14.24
CA ASN A 537 10.48 17.95 15.13
C ASN A 537 10.06 18.47 16.52
N LEU A 538 10.86 19.38 17.10
CA LEU A 538 10.53 20.03 18.38
C LEU A 538 9.23 20.84 18.28
N PHE A 539 9.14 21.75 17.31
CA PHE A 539 8.00 22.65 17.22
C PHE A 539 6.71 21.96 16.75
N LEU A 540 6.80 20.89 15.95
CA LEU A 540 5.66 20.02 15.63
C LEU A 540 5.18 19.28 16.88
N MET A 541 6.10 18.76 17.71
CA MET A 541 5.74 18.09 18.97
C MET A 541 5.02 19.08 19.88
N LEU A 542 5.59 20.29 20.05
CA LEU A 542 4.99 21.37 20.83
C LEU A 542 3.62 21.77 20.29
N ALA A 543 3.42 21.82 18.97
CA ALA A 543 2.12 22.13 18.39
C ALA A 543 1.06 21.03 18.60
N ILE A 544 1.47 19.77 18.81
CA ILE A 544 0.56 18.69 19.19
C ILE A 544 0.12 18.86 20.65
N VAL A 545 1.07 19.08 21.56
CA VAL A 545 0.83 19.10 23.03
C VAL A 545 0.40 20.47 23.59
N ALA A 546 0.61 21.57 22.88
CA ALA A 546 0.26 22.93 23.28
C ALA A 546 -0.64 23.64 22.25
N GLU A 547 -0.89 24.94 22.45
CA GLU A 547 -1.71 25.79 21.56
C GLU A 547 -1.06 25.95 20.16
N THR A 548 -1.63 25.30 19.15
CA THR A 548 -1.05 25.15 17.82
C THR A 548 -0.79 26.49 17.09
N GLU A 549 -1.70 27.45 17.14
CA GLU A 549 -1.56 28.76 16.47
C GLU A 549 -0.42 29.60 17.06
N ASP A 550 -0.28 29.55 18.38
CA ASP A 550 0.74 30.25 19.17
C ASP A 550 2.15 29.73 18.85
N ILE A 551 2.27 28.41 18.64
CA ILE A 551 3.50 27.77 18.20
C ILE A 551 3.79 28.14 16.74
N MET A 552 2.79 28.03 15.86
CA MET A 552 2.97 28.24 14.43
C MET A 552 3.37 29.68 14.10
N SER A 553 2.70 30.66 14.69
CA SER A 553 3.04 32.09 14.54
C SER A 553 4.50 32.34 14.89
N ARG A 554 4.97 31.76 16.01
CA ARG A 554 6.37 31.88 16.41
C ARG A 554 7.33 31.18 15.46
N VAL A 555 6.98 30.00 14.94
CA VAL A 555 7.80 29.31 13.95
C VAL A 555 7.95 30.14 12.68
N LEU A 556 6.88 30.79 12.22
CA LEU A 556 6.93 31.70 11.07
C LEU A 556 7.90 32.86 11.33
N ASP A 557 7.81 33.53 12.48
CA ASP A 557 8.73 34.61 12.87
C ASP A 557 10.20 34.15 12.89
N LEU A 558 10.45 32.95 13.42
CA LEU A 558 11.80 32.39 13.52
C LEU A 558 12.37 32.00 12.15
N LEU A 559 11.53 31.49 11.25
CA LEU A 559 11.93 31.14 9.88
C LEU A 559 12.17 32.38 9.01
N ASP A 560 11.50 33.50 9.30
CA ASP A 560 11.72 34.77 8.59
C ASP A 560 13.13 35.37 8.88
N PHE A 561 13.85 34.88 9.90
CA PHE A 561 15.27 35.20 10.12
C PHE A 561 16.23 34.59 9.08
N LEU A 562 15.78 33.59 8.30
CA LEU A 562 16.56 32.94 7.26
C LEU A 562 16.52 33.78 5.98
N THR A 563 17.68 34.25 5.51
CA THR A 563 17.76 35.08 4.30
C THR A 563 17.60 34.21 3.04
N PRO A 564 16.75 34.60 2.06
CA PRO A 564 16.47 33.77 0.87
C PRO A 564 17.69 33.37 0.04
N SER A 565 18.78 34.15 0.10
CA SER A 565 20.04 33.93 -0.62
C SER A 565 20.98 32.92 0.05
N SER A 566 20.83 32.64 1.35
CA SER A 566 21.69 31.71 2.10
C SER A 566 21.12 30.28 2.17
N ILE A 567 19.84 30.11 1.84
CA ILE A 567 19.11 28.85 1.98
C ILE A 567 19.38 27.94 0.77
N THR A 568 19.89 26.74 1.02
CA THR A 568 20.07 25.71 -0.02
C THR A 568 18.72 25.18 -0.53
N VAL A 569 18.73 24.53 -1.69
CA VAL A 569 17.50 23.91 -2.24
C VAL A 569 16.96 22.83 -1.30
N SER A 570 17.82 22.03 -0.67
CA SER A 570 17.41 20.99 0.29
C SER A 570 16.80 21.58 1.57
N GLN A 571 17.40 22.64 2.13
CA GLN A 571 16.82 23.36 3.27
C GLN A 571 15.45 23.96 2.92
N ARG A 572 15.29 24.54 1.73
CA ARG A 572 14.00 25.09 1.29
C ARG A 572 12.93 24.00 1.12
N ALA A 573 13.29 22.85 0.56
CA ALA A 573 12.40 21.69 0.50
C ALA A 573 11.97 21.24 1.90
N LEU A 574 12.91 21.19 2.85
CA LEU A 574 12.63 20.84 4.24
C LEU A 574 11.73 21.87 4.93
N ILE A 575 11.91 23.16 4.67
CA ILE A 575 11.02 24.22 5.17
C ILE A 575 9.60 23.99 4.66
N TRP A 576 9.42 23.71 3.37
CA TRP A 576 8.11 23.40 2.80
C TRP A 576 7.52 22.15 3.44
N ARG A 577 8.32 21.08 3.65
CA ARG A 577 7.85 19.89 4.35
C ARG A 577 7.37 20.19 5.76
N GLY A 578 8.10 21.00 6.51
CA GLY A 578 7.71 21.44 7.85
C GLY A 578 6.42 22.24 7.85
N HIS A 579 6.24 23.17 6.90
CA HIS A 579 4.97 23.91 6.77
C HIS A 579 3.80 22.97 6.44
N PHE A 580 3.98 21.99 5.55
CA PHE A 580 2.95 20.98 5.25
C PHE A 580 2.66 20.07 6.45
N ALA A 581 3.66 19.73 7.28
CA ALA A 581 3.43 19.00 8.52
C ALA A 581 2.57 19.80 9.52
N PHE A 582 2.74 21.13 9.59
CA PHE A 582 1.82 21.99 10.34
C PHE A 582 0.43 22.03 9.70
N LEU A 583 0.31 22.13 8.38
CA LEU A 583 -0.99 22.05 7.69
C LEU A 583 -1.73 20.75 8.04
N LEU A 584 -1.02 19.62 8.09
CA LEU A 584 -1.59 18.34 8.51
C LEU A 584 -2.12 18.36 9.96
N ILE A 585 -1.38 18.97 10.90
CA ILE A 585 -1.86 19.16 12.29
C ILE A 585 -3.14 20.02 12.31
N TYR A 586 -3.19 21.11 11.53
CA TYR A 586 -4.37 21.96 11.43
C TYR A 586 -5.56 21.17 10.89
N VAL A 587 -5.38 20.37 9.85
CA VAL A 587 -6.43 19.51 9.28
C VAL A 587 -6.93 18.48 10.31
N GLU A 588 -6.03 17.85 11.06
CA GLU A 588 -6.40 16.88 12.11
C GLU A 588 -7.14 17.52 13.29
N LYS A 589 -6.75 18.75 13.67
CA LYS A 589 -7.44 19.55 14.69
C LYS A 589 -8.67 20.30 14.14
N ASN A 590 -9.01 20.10 12.86
CA ASN A 590 -10.14 20.73 12.17
C ASN A 590 -10.11 22.27 12.19
N MET A 591 -8.92 22.84 11.98
CA MET A 591 -8.64 24.29 11.96
C MET A 591 -8.44 24.80 10.52
N ASP A 592 -8.81 26.05 10.26
CA ASP A 592 -8.67 26.66 8.93
C ASP A 592 -7.20 26.82 8.53
N ILE A 593 -6.85 26.39 7.32
CA ILE A 593 -5.46 26.41 6.83
C ILE A 593 -5.12 27.63 5.97
N SER A 594 -6.03 28.58 5.79
CA SER A 594 -5.92 29.67 4.81
C SER A 594 -4.59 30.41 4.82
N VAL A 595 -4.16 30.88 6.00
CA VAL A 595 -3.00 31.78 6.13
C VAL A 595 -1.72 31.08 5.67
N LEU A 596 -1.54 29.82 6.11
CA LEU A 596 -0.36 29.04 5.80
C LEU A 596 -0.39 28.53 4.36
N ALA A 597 -1.58 28.12 3.88
CA ALA A 597 -1.81 27.72 2.51
C ALA A 597 -1.47 28.86 1.53
N GLU A 598 -1.88 30.10 1.80
CA GLU A 598 -1.57 31.26 0.95
C GLU A 598 -0.07 31.57 0.90
N LYS A 599 0.62 31.56 2.05
CA LYS A 599 2.08 31.79 2.11
C LYS A 599 2.83 30.77 1.25
N LEU A 600 2.51 29.48 1.40
CA LEU A 600 3.12 28.40 0.63
C LEU A 600 2.75 28.46 -0.86
N SER A 601 1.48 28.70 -1.17
CA SER A 601 0.97 28.79 -2.54
C SER A 601 1.66 29.93 -3.30
N ASN A 602 1.83 31.09 -2.67
CA ASN A 602 2.55 32.22 -3.26
C ASN A 602 4.02 31.85 -3.55
N ALA A 603 4.70 31.17 -2.62
CA ALA A 603 6.07 30.69 -2.84
C ALA A 603 6.16 29.65 -3.97
N PHE A 604 5.19 28.75 -4.07
CA PHE A 604 5.07 27.78 -5.17
C PHE A 604 4.87 28.47 -6.52
N ARG A 605 3.98 29.46 -6.61
CA ARG A 605 3.71 30.21 -7.85
C ARG A 605 4.97 30.86 -8.40
N GLU A 606 5.76 31.52 -7.56
CA GLU A 606 7.01 32.16 -8.00
C GLU A 606 8.01 31.12 -8.53
N LYS A 607 8.10 29.93 -7.91
CA LYS A 607 8.99 28.86 -8.37
C LYS A 607 8.48 28.14 -9.63
N ALA A 608 7.16 28.00 -9.78
CA ALA A 608 6.56 27.48 -11.01
C ALA A 608 6.80 28.43 -12.20
N LYS A 609 6.73 29.75 -11.96
CA LYS A 609 7.07 30.77 -12.96
C LYS A 609 8.54 30.70 -13.37
N GLU A 610 9.46 30.56 -12.41
CA GLU A 610 10.89 30.37 -12.69
C GLU A 610 11.12 29.10 -13.53
N PHE A 611 10.47 27.99 -13.18
CA PHE A 611 10.56 26.72 -13.90
C PHE A 611 10.06 26.79 -15.35
N LEU A 612 9.01 27.58 -15.62
CA LEU A 612 8.51 27.79 -16.98
C LEU A 612 9.48 28.56 -17.87
N VAL A 613 10.21 29.53 -17.31
CA VAL A 613 11.17 30.37 -18.04
C VAL A 613 12.47 29.63 -18.34
N THR A 614 12.90 28.73 -17.45
CA THR A 614 14.16 27.98 -17.56
C THR A 614 14.07 26.85 -18.59
N LYS A 615 14.55 27.10 -19.82
CA LYS A 615 14.48 26.12 -20.93
C LYS A 615 15.76 25.30 -21.17
N ASN A 616 16.94 25.75 -20.72
CA ASN A 616 18.24 25.19 -21.14
C ASN A 616 19.20 24.74 -20.02
N ASP A 617 18.93 25.05 -18.74
CA ASP A 617 19.76 24.58 -17.62
C ASP A 617 19.11 23.38 -16.93
N TYR A 618 19.64 22.18 -17.22
CA TYR A 618 19.15 20.93 -16.65
C TYR A 618 19.30 20.88 -15.11
N THR A 619 20.39 21.41 -14.57
CA THR A 619 20.68 21.36 -13.12
C THR A 619 19.77 22.29 -12.34
N GLN A 620 19.57 23.52 -12.82
CA GLN A 620 18.62 24.46 -12.23
C GLN A 620 17.19 23.92 -12.35
N LYS A 621 16.83 23.33 -13.50
CA LYS A 621 15.52 22.73 -13.70
C LYS A 621 15.26 21.58 -12.72
N GLN A 622 16.23 20.69 -12.49
CA GLN A 622 16.12 19.59 -11.54
C GLN A 622 16.00 20.08 -10.08
N ASN A 623 16.75 21.12 -9.71
CA ASN A 623 16.65 21.75 -8.39
C ASN A 623 15.28 22.38 -8.15
N LEU A 624 14.74 23.10 -9.14
CA LEU A 624 13.39 23.67 -9.09
C LEU A 624 12.32 22.57 -9.04
N TRP A 625 12.47 21.49 -9.82
CA TRP A 625 11.57 20.35 -9.78
C TRP A 625 11.55 19.66 -8.42
N THR A 626 12.69 19.55 -7.74
CA THR A 626 12.77 18.98 -6.38
C THR A 626 11.90 19.76 -5.38
N LEU A 627 11.85 21.09 -5.52
CA LEU A 627 10.95 21.93 -4.71
C LEU A 627 9.49 21.77 -5.13
N LEU A 628 9.20 21.82 -6.43
CA LEU A 628 7.84 21.72 -6.97
C LEU A 628 7.20 20.36 -6.67
N SER A 629 7.95 19.26 -6.77
CA SER A 629 7.50 17.93 -6.37
C SER A 629 7.24 17.85 -4.86
N THR A 630 8.10 18.44 -4.02
CA THR A 630 7.84 18.53 -2.57
C THR A 630 6.53 19.25 -2.24
N TYR A 631 6.19 20.30 -3.00
CA TYR A 631 4.89 20.98 -2.86
C TYR A 631 3.73 20.10 -3.29
N ILE A 632 3.84 19.43 -4.46
CA ILE A 632 2.80 18.54 -4.97
C ILE A 632 2.52 17.39 -3.99
N ASP A 633 3.58 16.74 -3.49
CA ASP A 633 3.48 15.66 -2.51
C ASP A 633 2.81 16.16 -1.21
N GLY A 634 3.23 17.32 -0.70
CA GLY A 634 2.64 17.91 0.50
C GLY A 634 1.16 18.29 0.34
N VAL A 635 0.76 18.85 -0.81
CA VAL A 635 -0.66 19.12 -1.10
C VAL A 635 -1.44 17.81 -1.21
N GLN A 636 -0.86 16.78 -1.83
CA GLN A 636 -1.51 15.47 -1.92
C GLN A 636 -1.82 14.90 -0.52
N GLU A 637 -0.84 14.89 0.39
CA GLU A 637 -0.99 14.40 1.76
C GLU A 637 -2.08 15.17 2.53
N VAL A 638 -2.16 16.51 2.36
CA VAL A 638 -3.21 17.35 2.96
C VAL A 638 -4.60 16.94 2.47
N PHE A 639 -4.76 16.73 1.15
CA PHE A 639 -6.03 16.33 0.56
C PHE A 639 -6.45 14.91 0.97
N GLU A 640 -5.50 13.97 1.05
CA GLU A 640 -5.76 12.59 1.49
C GLU A 640 -6.21 12.55 2.96
N THR A 641 -5.57 13.36 3.81
CA THR A 641 -5.86 13.45 5.26
C THR A 641 -7.18 14.18 5.54
N SER A 642 -7.51 15.23 4.78
CA SER A 642 -8.73 16.02 5.00
C SER A 642 -10.00 15.21 4.71
N CYS A 643 -10.88 15.11 5.70
CA CYS A 643 -12.11 14.31 5.61
C CYS A 643 -13.18 14.93 4.70
N TYR A 644 -13.30 16.25 4.72
CA TYR A 644 -14.42 17.00 4.14
C TYR A 644 -14.02 18.12 3.17
N LEU A 645 -12.71 18.42 3.01
CA LEU A 645 -12.23 19.53 2.17
C LEU A 645 -12.93 20.86 2.49
N SER A 646 -12.96 21.21 3.78
CA SER A 646 -13.73 22.33 4.32
C SER A 646 -12.89 23.37 5.05
N LEU A 647 -11.55 23.31 4.94
CA LEU A 647 -10.59 24.09 5.72
C LEU A 647 -9.79 25.05 4.83
N SER A 648 -10.35 25.46 3.70
CA SER A 648 -9.71 26.32 2.69
C SER A 648 -8.60 25.64 1.87
N GLU A 649 -8.67 24.33 1.67
CA GLU A 649 -7.71 23.55 0.87
C GLU A 649 -7.64 23.99 -0.60
N GLU A 650 -8.67 24.65 -1.13
CA GLU A 650 -8.68 25.21 -2.49
C GLU A 650 -7.56 26.22 -2.72
N LYS A 651 -7.08 26.87 -1.66
CA LYS A 651 -6.01 27.89 -1.77
C LYS A 651 -4.67 27.28 -2.19
N LEU A 652 -4.45 26.00 -1.87
CA LEU A 652 -3.28 25.23 -2.29
C LEU A 652 -3.26 24.94 -3.80
N LEU A 653 -4.43 24.95 -4.45
CA LEU A 653 -4.62 24.73 -5.88
C LEU A 653 -4.64 26.05 -6.65
N ASN A 654 -3.53 26.78 -6.63
CA ASN A 654 -3.44 28.12 -7.22
C ASN A 654 -3.12 28.13 -8.72
N ASP A 655 -2.99 29.34 -9.27
CA ASP A 655 -2.65 29.63 -10.66
C ASP A 655 -1.21 29.23 -11.04
N GLY A 656 -0.33 28.92 -10.09
CA GLY A 656 1.01 28.38 -10.35
C GLY A 656 0.97 27.07 -11.17
N PHE A 657 -0.07 26.25 -11.00
CA PHE A 657 -0.26 25.04 -11.81
C PHE A 657 -0.51 25.34 -13.31
N THR A 658 -1.10 26.49 -13.64
CA THR A 658 -1.28 26.91 -15.04
C THR A 658 0.07 27.19 -15.71
N MET A 659 1.08 27.62 -14.93
CA MET A 659 2.45 27.86 -15.40
C MET A 659 3.28 26.58 -15.40
N LEU A 660 3.04 25.68 -14.45
CA LEU A 660 3.78 24.43 -14.29
C LEU A 660 3.47 23.40 -15.39
N LEU A 661 2.19 23.18 -15.69
CA LEU A 661 1.74 22.13 -16.61
C LEU A 661 2.35 22.25 -18.03
N PRO A 662 2.44 23.44 -18.66
CA PRO A 662 3.12 23.60 -19.95
C PRO A 662 4.63 23.34 -19.92
N ALA A 663 5.28 23.48 -18.75
CA ALA A 663 6.73 23.33 -18.59
C ALA A 663 7.15 21.87 -18.35
N CYS A 664 6.26 21.05 -17.80
CA CYS A 664 6.50 19.65 -17.46
C CYS A 664 6.61 18.74 -18.69
N ARG A 665 7.53 17.77 -18.67
CA ARG A 665 7.64 16.73 -19.72
C ARG A 665 7.82 15.33 -19.11
N GLY A 666 7.31 14.30 -19.80
CA GLY A 666 7.52 12.90 -19.45
C GLY A 666 7.10 12.55 -18.01
N ALA A 667 8.06 12.17 -17.17
CA ALA A 667 7.85 11.80 -15.78
C ALA A 667 7.31 12.97 -14.91
N GLU A 668 7.75 14.20 -15.18
CA GLU A 668 7.28 15.40 -14.45
C GLU A 668 5.77 15.57 -14.65
N LEU A 669 5.31 15.52 -15.92
CA LEU A 669 3.90 15.64 -16.25
C LEU A 669 3.09 14.47 -15.69
N SER A 670 3.67 13.26 -15.69
CA SER A 670 3.01 12.07 -15.14
C SER A 670 2.76 12.20 -13.64
N MET A 671 3.72 12.74 -12.87
CA MET A 671 3.55 13.01 -11.44
C MET A 671 2.43 14.02 -11.18
N VAL A 672 2.40 15.15 -11.90
CA VAL A 672 1.33 16.17 -11.73
C VAL A 672 -0.05 15.61 -12.10
N LEU A 673 -0.15 14.81 -13.17
CA LEU A 673 -1.41 14.21 -13.59
C LEU A 673 -1.90 13.14 -12.60
N ASN A 674 -1.00 12.34 -12.02
CA ASN A 674 -1.34 11.38 -10.97
C ASN A 674 -1.83 12.08 -9.70
N PHE A 675 -1.12 13.12 -9.24
CA PHE A 675 -1.55 13.99 -8.15
C PHE A 675 -2.98 14.52 -8.39
N LEU A 676 -3.22 15.03 -9.60
CA LEU A 676 -4.53 15.56 -9.98
C LEU A 676 -5.64 14.48 -9.96
N GLN A 677 -5.33 13.24 -10.32
CA GLN A 677 -6.27 12.13 -10.21
C GLN A 677 -6.60 11.80 -8.75
N VAL A 678 -5.61 11.83 -7.86
CA VAL A 678 -5.82 11.63 -6.40
C VAL A 678 -6.75 12.72 -5.85
N VAL A 679 -6.47 13.99 -6.18
CA VAL A 679 -7.30 15.13 -5.76
C VAL A 679 -8.73 15.02 -6.31
N LEU A 680 -8.90 14.68 -7.59
CA LEU A 680 -10.21 14.46 -8.21
C LEU A 680 -10.98 13.30 -7.56
N ALA A 681 -10.31 12.18 -7.29
CA ALA A 681 -10.92 11.03 -6.62
C ALA A 681 -11.37 11.40 -5.20
N ARG A 682 -10.54 12.14 -4.47
CA ARG A 682 -10.87 12.62 -3.12
C ARG A 682 -12.08 13.56 -3.14
N LEU A 683 -12.07 14.58 -3.99
CA LEU A 683 -13.17 15.53 -4.12
C LEU A 683 -14.50 14.81 -4.44
N ARG A 684 -14.49 13.88 -5.39
CA ARG A 684 -15.68 13.10 -5.76
C ARG A 684 -16.16 12.21 -4.61
N SER A 685 -15.26 11.63 -3.83
CA SER A 685 -15.61 10.84 -2.63
C SER A 685 -16.28 11.70 -1.55
N VAL A 686 -15.82 12.94 -1.36
CA VAL A 686 -16.39 13.90 -0.42
C VAL A 686 -17.76 14.36 -0.91
N HIS A 687 -17.86 14.73 -2.18
CA HIS A 687 -19.12 15.18 -2.80
C HIS A 687 -20.24 14.13 -2.70
N LYS A 688 -19.92 12.85 -2.96
CA LYS A 688 -20.88 11.74 -2.78
C LYS A 688 -21.33 11.60 -1.33
N ARG A 689 -20.42 11.69 -0.35
CA ARG A 689 -20.74 11.61 1.08
C ARG A 689 -21.63 12.78 1.53
N VAL A 690 -21.32 14.01 1.09
CA VAL A 690 -22.12 15.20 1.38
C VAL A 690 -23.53 15.08 0.74
N SER A 691 -23.61 14.60 -0.50
CA SER A 691 -24.87 14.42 -1.23
C SER A 691 -25.76 13.31 -0.64
N GLN A 692 -25.17 12.21 -0.14
CA GLN A 692 -25.90 11.13 0.54
C GLN A 692 -26.38 11.55 1.94
N GLY A 693 -25.59 12.33 2.68
CA GLY A 693 -26.00 12.91 3.96
C GLY A 693 -27.22 13.85 3.85
N LEU A 694 -27.43 14.47 2.69
CA LEU A 694 -28.62 15.28 2.39
C LEU A 694 -29.90 14.43 2.21
N GLN A 695 -29.78 13.17 1.74
CA GLN A 695 -30.93 12.26 1.61
C GLN A 695 -31.27 11.54 2.94
N ALA A 696 -30.27 11.28 3.79
CA ALA A 696 -30.46 10.65 5.10
C ALA A 696 -31.02 11.59 6.20
N ARG A 697 -31.16 12.89 5.90
CA ARG A 697 -31.70 13.93 6.81
C ARG A 697 -33.15 13.68 7.28
N SER A 698 -33.80 12.63 6.79
CA SER A 698 -35.15 12.25 7.20
C SER A 698 -35.24 11.42 8.50
N ARG A 699 -34.14 10.89 9.09
CA ARG A 699 -34.29 9.92 10.21
C ARG A 699 -33.33 9.96 11.41
N ALA A 700 -32.36 10.88 11.54
CA ALA A 700 -31.59 10.99 12.78
C ALA A 700 -31.12 12.43 13.08
N PRO A 701 -31.38 13.00 14.28
CA PRO A 701 -30.67 14.16 14.79
C PRO A 701 -29.36 13.69 15.46
N ASP A 702 -28.29 14.47 15.34
CA ASP A 702 -27.00 14.39 16.09
C ASP A 702 -25.71 14.21 15.28
N THR A 703 -25.69 14.65 14.01
CA THR A 703 -24.41 15.12 13.42
C THR A 703 -24.69 16.18 12.37
N GLN A 704 -24.75 17.44 12.82
CA GLN A 704 -24.86 18.58 11.90
C GLN A 704 -23.57 18.65 11.06
N LEU A 705 -23.63 18.32 9.76
CA LEU A 705 -22.57 18.72 8.83
C LEU A 705 -22.44 20.26 8.88
N PRO A 706 -21.24 20.82 9.08
CA PRO A 706 -21.04 22.26 9.08
C PRO A 706 -21.55 22.88 7.78
N LEU A 707 -22.37 23.93 7.85
CA LEU A 707 -22.85 24.66 6.67
C LEU A 707 -21.70 25.17 5.79
N ALA A 708 -20.54 25.51 6.39
CA ALA A 708 -19.32 25.90 5.70
C ALA A 708 -18.73 24.79 4.81
N ALA A 709 -18.90 23.51 5.18
CA ALA A 709 -18.43 22.39 4.37
C ALA A 709 -19.15 22.29 3.03
N LYS A 710 -20.29 22.97 2.83
CA LYS A 710 -21.02 22.98 1.55
C LYS A 710 -20.41 23.89 0.49
N GLU A 711 -19.66 24.92 0.87
CA GLU A 711 -19.12 25.91 -0.07
C GLU A 711 -17.64 25.67 -0.41
N HIS A 712 -16.83 25.23 0.56
CA HIS A 712 -15.38 25.06 0.37
C HIS A 712 -14.99 23.89 -0.54
N HIS A 713 -15.65 22.72 -0.45
CA HIS A 713 -15.37 21.62 -1.39
C HIS A 713 -15.76 21.98 -2.85
N LEU A 714 -16.75 22.87 -3.04
CA LEU A 714 -17.11 23.41 -4.35
C LEU A 714 -16.04 24.41 -4.84
N ALA A 715 -15.42 25.18 -3.94
CA ALA A 715 -14.30 26.05 -4.27
C ALA A 715 -13.07 25.27 -4.77
N VAL A 716 -12.82 24.07 -4.23
CA VAL A 716 -11.81 23.12 -4.75
C VAL A 716 -12.15 22.75 -6.21
N ALA A 717 -13.41 22.43 -6.51
CA ALA A 717 -13.84 22.13 -7.88
C ALA A 717 -13.58 23.31 -8.82
N ALA A 718 -13.92 24.54 -8.41
CA ALA A 718 -13.65 25.76 -9.17
C ALA A 718 -12.15 25.96 -9.44
N ALA A 719 -11.30 25.72 -8.44
CA ALA A 719 -9.84 25.81 -8.58
C ALA A 719 -9.31 24.78 -9.60
N LEU A 720 -9.81 23.55 -9.59
CA LEU A 720 -9.45 22.50 -10.56
C LEU A 720 -9.83 22.89 -12.00
N TRP A 721 -11.06 23.37 -12.19
CA TRP A 721 -11.56 23.82 -13.49
C TRP A 721 -10.79 25.03 -14.02
N ARG A 722 -10.42 25.98 -13.14
CA ARG A 722 -9.68 27.18 -13.54
C ARG A 722 -8.23 26.88 -13.87
N ASN A 723 -7.54 26.08 -13.05
CA ASN A 723 -6.08 25.99 -13.08
C ASN A 723 -5.54 24.78 -13.86
N PHE A 724 -6.31 23.70 -14.03
CA PHE A 724 -5.83 22.46 -14.66
C PHE A 724 -6.56 22.14 -15.98
N PHE A 725 -7.87 22.34 -16.04
CA PHE A 725 -8.66 21.97 -17.22
C PHE A 725 -8.26 22.66 -18.54
N PRO A 726 -7.87 23.96 -18.57
CA PRO A 726 -7.47 24.62 -19.82
C PRO A 726 -6.28 23.93 -20.50
N TYR A 727 -5.35 23.40 -19.71
CA TYR A 727 -4.22 22.63 -20.23
C TYR A 727 -4.68 21.28 -20.81
N LEU A 728 -5.55 20.53 -20.12
CA LEU A 728 -6.09 19.27 -20.66
C LEU A 728 -6.83 19.49 -21.99
N LYS A 729 -7.59 20.59 -22.08
CA LYS A 729 -8.29 20.99 -23.31
C LYS A 729 -7.33 21.33 -24.45
N SER A 730 -6.17 21.93 -24.17
CA SER A 730 -5.17 22.24 -25.20
C SER A 730 -4.41 20.99 -25.68
N GLN A 731 -4.15 20.02 -24.78
CA GLN A 731 -3.49 18.76 -25.12
C GLN A 731 -4.29 17.89 -26.11
N ARG A 732 -5.60 18.10 -26.20
CA ARG A 732 -6.46 17.44 -27.20
C ARG A 732 -5.96 17.57 -28.64
N MET A 733 -5.40 18.74 -28.98
CA MET A 733 -4.92 19.08 -30.33
C MET A 733 -3.39 19.04 -30.43
N SER A 734 -2.72 18.36 -29.49
CA SER A 734 -1.27 18.25 -29.49
C SER A 734 -0.77 17.60 -30.79
N GLN A 735 0.40 18.03 -31.27
CA GLN A 735 1.05 17.45 -32.45
C GLN A 735 1.65 16.07 -32.18
N MET A 736 1.84 15.71 -30.91
CA MET A 736 2.33 14.40 -30.48
C MET A 736 1.22 13.65 -29.72
N PRO A 737 1.20 12.30 -29.77
CA PRO A 737 0.23 11.51 -29.04
C PRO A 737 0.34 11.83 -27.53
N PRO A 738 -0.77 12.27 -26.89
CA PRO A 738 -0.76 12.65 -25.49
C PRO A 738 -0.53 11.45 -24.57
N SER A 739 0.04 11.69 -23.38
CA SER A 739 0.21 10.67 -22.35
C SER A 739 -1.14 10.02 -22.02
N PRO A 740 -1.21 8.68 -21.79
CA PRO A 740 -2.45 8.00 -21.37
C PRO A 740 -3.10 8.65 -20.15
N LEU A 741 -2.31 9.20 -19.24
CA LEU A 741 -2.80 9.88 -18.04
C LEU A 741 -3.65 11.12 -18.35
N VAL A 742 -3.48 11.76 -19.51
CA VAL A 742 -4.35 12.87 -19.94
C VAL A 742 -5.79 12.38 -20.15
N ALA A 743 -5.97 11.19 -20.72
CA ALA A 743 -7.28 10.58 -20.93
C ALA A 743 -7.94 10.24 -19.58
N ASP A 744 -7.18 9.62 -18.68
CA ASP A 744 -7.62 9.21 -17.35
C ASP A 744 -8.04 10.43 -16.50
N THR A 745 -7.26 11.51 -16.55
CA THR A 745 -7.59 12.78 -15.88
C THR A 745 -8.80 13.48 -16.52
N ALA A 746 -8.91 13.49 -17.86
CA ALA A 746 -10.08 14.04 -18.55
C ALA A 746 -11.37 13.27 -18.20
N ALA A 747 -11.27 11.94 -18.06
CA ALA A 747 -12.38 11.12 -17.55
C ALA A 747 -12.73 11.50 -16.11
N GLY A 748 -11.73 11.73 -15.25
CA GLY A 748 -11.92 12.26 -13.90
C GLY A 748 -12.71 13.57 -13.86
N PHE A 749 -12.38 14.55 -14.71
CA PHE A 749 -13.14 15.80 -14.85
C PHE A 749 -14.56 15.58 -15.40
N THR A 750 -14.74 14.62 -16.32
CA THR A 750 -16.07 14.29 -16.86
C THR A 750 -16.97 13.72 -15.77
N LEU A 751 -16.42 12.86 -14.92
CA LEU A 751 -17.14 12.30 -13.79
C LEU A 751 -17.36 13.33 -12.67
N LEU A 752 -16.45 14.29 -12.47
CA LEU A 752 -16.70 15.44 -11.60
C LEU A 752 -17.87 16.28 -12.13
N ALA A 753 -17.91 16.55 -13.44
CA ALA A 753 -19.04 17.25 -14.07
C ALA A 753 -20.36 16.47 -13.95
N LEU A 754 -20.31 15.14 -13.86
CA LEU A 754 -21.49 14.28 -13.65
C LEU A 754 -21.99 14.34 -12.21
N ASP A 755 -21.07 14.33 -11.24
CA ASP A 755 -21.39 14.37 -9.82
C ASP A 755 -21.98 15.76 -9.42
N MET A 756 -21.63 16.84 -10.13
CA MET A 756 -22.10 18.20 -9.87
C MET A 756 -23.51 18.47 -10.45
N PRO A 757 -24.41 19.17 -9.71
CA PRO A 757 -25.78 19.40 -10.17
C PRO A 757 -25.81 20.31 -11.41
N SER A 758 -26.66 19.99 -12.39
CA SER A 758 -26.83 20.75 -13.65
C SER A 758 -27.34 22.19 -13.49
N LYS A 759 -27.67 22.61 -12.26
CA LYS A 759 -28.04 23.99 -11.88
C LYS A 759 -26.89 24.75 -11.20
N ALA A 760 -25.69 24.19 -11.14
CA ALA A 760 -24.54 24.84 -10.52
C ALA A 760 -24.12 26.12 -11.28
N LEU A 761 -23.52 27.06 -10.55
CA LEU A 761 -22.96 28.29 -11.12
C LEU A 761 -21.93 27.97 -12.21
N SER A 762 -21.81 28.83 -13.22
CA SER A 762 -20.92 28.64 -14.39
C SER A 762 -19.46 28.37 -14.02
N ASP A 763 -19.01 28.86 -12.85
CA ASP A 763 -17.65 28.66 -12.34
C ASP A 763 -17.39 27.24 -11.79
N LEU A 764 -18.46 26.55 -11.35
CA LEU A 764 -18.41 25.21 -10.76
C LEU A 764 -18.56 24.08 -11.78
N GLN A 765 -19.18 24.40 -12.93
CA GLN A 765 -19.35 23.48 -14.05
C GLN A 765 -19.23 24.24 -15.38
N PRO A 766 -18.01 24.67 -15.76
CA PRO A 766 -17.81 25.43 -17.01
C PRO A 766 -18.08 24.58 -18.26
N GLN A 767 -18.05 23.25 -18.13
CA GLN A 767 -18.38 22.29 -19.19
C GLN A 767 -19.34 21.23 -18.64
N PRO A 768 -20.59 21.20 -19.10
CA PRO A 768 -21.50 20.09 -18.82
C PRO A 768 -20.92 18.74 -19.28
N VAL A 769 -21.41 17.65 -18.70
CA VAL A 769 -20.99 16.27 -19.06
C VAL A 769 -21.08 16.03 -20.57
N LEU A 770 -22.15 16.52 -21.22
CA LEU A 770 -22.34 16.40 -22.66
C LEU A 770 -21.20 17.09 -23.44
N SER A 771 -20.82 18.30 -23.03
CA SER A 771 -19.71 19.05 -23.65
C SER A 771 -18.38 18.34 -23.44
N MET A 772 -18.16 17.72 -22.28
CA MET A 772 -16.96 16.93 -22.00
C MET A 772 -16.87 15.69 -22.91
N MET A 773 -17.97 14.96 -23.08
CA MET A 773 -18.07 13.83 -24.01
C MET A 773 -17.83 14.25 -25.44
N GLN A 774 -18.38 15.39 -25.86
CA GLN A 774 -18.10 15.96 -27.17
C GLN A 774 -16.61 16.31 -27.32
N LEU A 775 -16.02 16.99 -26.34
CA LEU A 775 -14.63 17.46 -26.42
C LEU A 775 -13.61 16.33 -26.50
N PHE A 776 -13.74 15.25 -25.72
CA PHE A 776 -12.72 14.21 -25.61
C PHE A 776 -13.13 12.84 -26.18
N GLY A 777 -14.43 12.55 -26.27
CA GLY A 777 -14.94 11.24 -26.71
C GLY A 777 -15.45 11.21 -28.15
N TRP A 778 -16.27 12.19 -28.56
CA TRP A 778 -17.01 12.16 -29.82
C TRP A 778 -16.49 13.14 -30.90
N ASP A 779 -15.54 14.01 -30.58
CA ASP A 779 -14.92 14.89 -31.57
C ASP A 779 -13.94 14.12 -32.47
N ASP A 780 -14.21 14.19 -33.78
CA ASP A 780 -13.40 13.59 -34.84
C ASP A 780 -11.96 14.15 -34.92
N MET A 781 -11.63 15.23 -34.21
CA MET A 781 -10.29 15.84 -34.20
C MET A 781 -9.36 15.27 -33.13
N VAL A 782 -9.89 14.58 -32.11
CA VAL A 782 -9.12 14.02 -30.98
C VAL A 782 -8.33 12.78 -31.43
N TRP A 783 -7.14 12.56 -30.89
CA TRP A 783 -6.36 11.35 -31.14
C TRP A 783 -7.11 10.04 -30.78
N PRO A 784 -7.15 9.03 -31.66
CA PRO A 784 -7.83 7.75 -31.40
C PRO A 784 -7.38 7.03 -30.14
N GLN A 785 -6.10 7.15 -29.78
CA GLN A 785 -5.53 6.58 -28.55
C GLN A 785 -6.17 7.19 -27.30
N LEU A 786 -6.24 8.53 -27.23
CA LEU A 786 -6.88 9.25 -26.13
C LEU A 786 -8.37 8.89 -26.02
N VAL A 787 -9.08 8.85 -27.15
CA VAL A 787 -10.51 8.50 -27.20
C VAL A 787 -10.74 7.09 -26.64
N SER A 788 -9.93 6.11 -27.07
CA SER A 788 -10.09 4.72 -26.65
C SER A 788 -9.91 4.54 -25.13
N ARG A 789 -8.92 5.22 -24.55
CA ARG A 789 -8.65 5.21 -23.11
C ARG A 789 -9.72 5.97 -22.33
N TYR A 790 -10.07 7.18 -22.77
CA TYR A 790 -11.08 8.04 -22.15
C TYR A 790 -12.46 7.37 -22.08
N LEU A 791 -12.94 6.82 -23.20
CA LEU A 791 -14.24 6.14 -23.25
C LEU A 791 -14.23 4.84 -22.43
N SER A 792 -13.12 4.11 -22.39
CA SER A 792 -13.01 2.90 -21.55
C SER A 792 -13.23 3.19 -20.06
N HIS A 793 -12.75 4.34 -19.57
CA HIS A 793 -12.97 4.75 -18.17
C HIS A 793 -14.41 5.19 -17.87
N LEU A 794 -15.13 5.67 -18.88
CA LEU A 794 -16.46 6.26 -18.69
C LEU A 794 -17.61 5.27 -18.94
N ILE A 795 -17.49 4.39 -19.94
CA ILE A 795 -18.53 3.41 -20.30
C ILE A 795 -18.81 2.45 -19.13
N GLN A 796 -17.82 2.17 -18.28
CA GLN A 796 -17.99 1.32 -17.10
C GLN A 796 -18.88 1.94 -16.00
N ASN A 797 -19.11 3.26 -16.04
CA ASN A 797 -19.83 3.95 -14.97
C ASN A 797 -21.34 4.02 -15.26
N SER A 798 -22.12 3.21 -14.55
CA SER A 798 -23.59 3.14 -14.72
C SER A 798 -24.30 4.48 -14.48
N ALA A 799 -23.77 5.33 -13.58
CA ALA A 799 -24.35 6.64 -13.29
C ALA A 799 -24.33 7.58 -14.51
N LEU A 800 -23.37 7.39 -15.43
CA LEU A 800 -23.30 8.16 -16.67
C LEU A 800 -24.46 7.80 -17.61
N CYS A 801 -24.75 6.50 -17.75
CA CYS A 801 -25.88 6.00 -18.54
C CYS A 801 -27.22 6.47 -17.95
N GLU A 802 -27.38 6.40 -16.63
CA GLU A 802 -28.56 6.91 -15.92
C GLU A 802 -28.75 8.41 -16.14
N ALA A 803 -27.67 9.19 -16.04
CA ALA A 803 -27.72 10.63 -16.26
C ALA A 803 -28.12 10.98 -17.69
N PHE A 804 -27.54 10.34 -18.72
CA PHE A 804 -27.95 10.60 -20.10
C PHE A 804 -29.40 10.18 -20.38
N SER A 805 -29.85 9.08 -19.79
CA SER A 805 -31.25 8.64 -19.87
C SER A 805 -32.19 9.66 -19.22
N SER A 806 -31.83 10.18 -18.04
CA SER A 806 -32.60 11.22 -17.34
C SER A 806 -32.65 12.56 -18.09
N MET A 807 -31.59 12.89 -18.83
CA MET A 807 -31.50 14.09 -19.68
C MET A 807 -32.20 13.91 -21.03
N GLY A 808 -32.78 12.73 -21.31
CA GLY A 808 -33.46 12.43 -22.57
C GLY A 808 -32.52 12.30 -23.77
N TYR A 809 -31.21 12.11 -23.54
CA TYR A 809 -30.21 12.04 -24.60
C TYR A 809 -29.99 10.58 -25.03
N THR A 810 -30.78 10.11 -26.01
CA THR A 810 -30.81 8.70 -26.44
C THR A 810 -29.75 8.31 -27.48
N SER A 811 -28.98 9.27 -28.01
CA SER A 811 -27.99 9.03 -29.08
C SER A 811 -26.56 8.75 -28.60
N TYR A 812 -26.29 8.80 -27.29
CA TYR A 812 -24.92 8.67 -26.77
C TYR A 812 -24.28 7.31 -27.07
N GLU A 813 -25.05 6.21 -27.05
CA GLU A 813 -24.56 4.87 -27.38
C GLU A 813 -24.12 4.80 -28.84
N ALA A 814 -24.94 5.32 -29.76
CA ALA A 814 -24.58 5.40 -31.18
C ALA A 814 -23.36 6.29 -31.46
N LEU A 815 -23.21 7.42 -30.77
CA LEU A 815 -22.02 8.27 -30.89
C LEU A 815 -20.76 7.58 -30.34
N THR A 816 -20.91 6.78 -29.29
CA THR A 816 -19.82 5.97 -28.72
C THR A 816 -19.41 4.85 -29.67
N VAL A 817 -20.37 4.16 -30.30
CA VAL A 817 -20.13 3.20 -31.37
C VAL A 817 -19.43 3.87 -32.56
N ARG A 818 -19.84 5.09 -32.95
CA ARG A 818 -19.19 5.86 -34.01
C ARG A 818 -17.73 6.17 -33.71
N SER A 819 -17.42 6.62 -32.49
CA SER A 819 -16.03 6.82 -32.06
C SER A 819 -15.22 5.53 -32.09
N TRP A 820 -15.82 4.39 -31.75
CA TRP A 820 -15.17 3.09 -31.88
C TRP A 820 -14.90 2.67 -33.32
N PHE A 821 -15.87 2.84 -34.23
CA PHE A 821 -15.67 2.63 -35.67
C PHE A 821 -14.46 3.42 -36.16
N ARG A 822 -14.37 4.69 -35.77
CA ARG A 822 -13.24 5.55 -36.09
C ARG A 822 -11.93 5.03 -35.50
N CYS A 823 -11.89 4.70 -34.20
CA CYS A 823 -10.68 4.20 -33.54
C CYS A 823 -10.16 2.89 -34.15
N VAL A 824 -11.05 1.95 -34.49
CA VAL A 824 -10.68 0.71 -35.18
C VAL A 824 -10.13 1.00 -36.57
N LEU A 825 -10.80 1.84 -37.37
CA LEU A 825 -10.33 2.18 -38.71
C LEU A 825 -9.00 2.92 -38.70
N GLN A 826 -8.76 3.79 -37.71
CA GLN A 826 -7.55 4.60 -37.61
C GLN A 826 -6.43 3.93 -36.81
N MET A 827 -6.52 2.63 -36.52
CA MET A 827 -5.61 2.00 -35.57
C MET A 827 -4.13 1.98 -36.00
N PHE A 828 -3.88 2.17 -37.30
CA PHE A 828 -2.56 2.17 -37.91
C PHE A 828 -2.07 3.57 -38.34
N VAL A 829 -2.83 4.65 -38.12
CA VAL A 829 -2.46 5.99 -38.66
C VAL A 829 -1.10 6.47 -38.13
N ASP A 830 -0.76 6.09 -36.90
CA ASP A 830 0.41 6.62 -36.18
C ASP A 830 1.61 5.68 -36.16
N GLN A 831 1.56 4.57 -36.90
CA GLN A 831 2.68 3.63 -36.99
C GLN A 831 3.68 4.11 -38.07
N PRO A 832 4.98 4.25 -37.75
CA PRO A 832 5.97 4.66 -38.73
C PRO A 832 6.12 3.60 -39.84
N THR A 833 5.99 4.04 -41.09
CA THR A 833 6.12 3.20 -42.30
C THR A 833 7.55 2.67 -42.47
N GLY A 834 7.76 1.36 -42.30
CA GLY A 834 8.89 0.59 -42.85
C GLY A 834 10.26 0.70 -42.15
N MET A 835 10.88 -0.47 -41.89
CA MET A 835 12.30 -0.77 -41.56
C MET A 835 13.06 0.03 -40.47
N LEU A 836 12.47 1.07 -39.89
CA LEU A 836 13.05 1.91 -38.82
C LEU A 836 12.44 1.67 -37.44
N ALA A 837 11.65 0.61 -37.24
CA ALA A 837 11.23 0.15 -35.91
C ALA A 837 12.42 -0.48 -35.17
N LYS A 838 13.44 0.33 -34.82
CA LYS A 838 14.67 -0.10 -34.15
C LYS A 838 14.65 0.10 -32.63
N THR A 839 13.59 0.68 -32.07
CA THR A 839 13.49 0.96 -30.63
C THR A 839 12.30 0.22 -30.01
N ASP A 840 12.57 -0.51 -28.91
CA ASP A 840 11.57 -1.28 -28.14
C ASP A 840 10.37 -0.43 -27.72
N ALA A 841 10.56 0.88 -27.51
CA ALA A 841 9.49 1.81 -27.12
C ALA A 841 8.35 1.92 -28.15
N GLU A 842 8.63 1.91 -29.45
CA GLU A 842 7.61 2.12 -30.50
C GLU A 842 6.73 0.87 -30.71
N ARG A 843 7.33 -0.33 -30.58
CA ARG A 843 6.58 -1.59 -30.54
C ARG A 843 5.69 -1.67 -29.28
N THR A 844 6.17 -1.13 -28.16
CA THR A 844 5.43 -1.11 -26.89
C THR A 844 4.22 -0.17 -26.95
N VAL A 845 4.32 0.98 -27.64
CA VAL A 845 3.20 1.93 -27.84
C VAL A 845 2.11 1.33 -28.75
N GLY A 846 2.49 0.63 -29.82
CA GLY A 846 1.52 -0.08 -30.67
C GLY A 846 0.77 -1.19 -29.91
N LYS A 847 1.47 -1.90 -29.01
CA LYS A 847 0.87 -2.94 -28.17
C LYS A 847 -0.09 -2.36 -27.12
N SER A 848 0.29 -1.29 -26.43
CA SER A 848 -0.55 -0.66 -25.40
C SER A 848 -1.83 -0.07 -25.96
N TYR A 849 -1.78 0.52 -27.16
CA TYR A 849 -2.98 1.02 -27.82
C TYR A 849 -3.93 -0.12 -28.26
N MET A 850 -3.40 -1.24 -28.76
CA MET A 850 -4.22 -2.42 -29.07
C MET A 850 -4.92 -2.99 -27.83
N GLU A 851 -4.24 -3.01 -26.68
CA GLU A 851 -4.84 -3.41 -25.40
C GLU A 851 -5.96 -2.45 -24.99
N GLN A 852 -5.75 -1.14 -25.08
CA GLN A 852 -6.78 -0.12 -24.81
C GLN A 852 -8.00 -0.27 -25.72
N LEU A 853 -7.78 -0.47 -27.03
CA LEU A 853 -8.86 -0.64 -28.00
C LEU A 853 -9.62 -1.96 -27.81
N THR A 854 -8.92 -3.01 -27.37
CA THR A 854 -9.55 -4.30 -27.02
C THR A 854 -10.48 -4.14 -25.81
N GLU A 855 -10.03 -3.42 -24.78
CA GLU A 855 -10.88 -3.12 -23.61
C GLU A 855 -12.08 -2.24 -23.98
N MET A 856 -11.87 -1.20 -24.79
CA MET A 856 -12.98 -0.38 -25.32
C MET A 856 -14.00 -1.23 -26.09
N THR A 857 -13.52 -2.15 -26.94
CA THR A 857 -14.37 -3.06 -27.73
C THR A 857 -15.19 -3.96 -26.79
N ARG A 858 -14.55 -4.52 -25.76
CA ARG A 858 -15.23 -5.35 -24.75
C ARG A 858 -16.34 -4.59 -24.02
N LEU A 859 -16.13 -3.30 -23.74
CA LEU A 859 -17.10 -2.46 -23.06
C LEU A 859 -18.27 -2.05 -23.94
N ILE A 860 -18.01 -1.77 -25.22
CA ILE A 860 -19.06 -1.40 -26.19
C ILE A 860 -20.05 -2.53 -26.43
N PHE A 861 -19.56 -3.77 -26.43
CA PHE A 861 -20.42 -4.94 -26.55
C PHE A 861 -21.35 -5.17 -25.35
N LYS A 862 -21.13 -4.45 -24.23
CA LYS A 862 -22.02 -4.41 -23.07
C LYS A 862 -23.03 -3.25 -23.10
N LEU A 863 -22.99 -2.38 -24.13
CA LEU A 863 -24.00 -1.33 -24.28
C LEU A 863 -25.34 -1.96 -24.66
N SER A 864 -26.42 -1.47 -24.05
CA SER A 864 -27.77 -2.03 -24.20
C SER A 864 -28.23 -2.06 -25.67
N GLU A 865 -27.88 -1.02 -26.44
CA GLU A 865 -28.17 -0.93 -27.86
C GLU A 865 -27.42 -1.99 -28.69
N VAL A 866 -26.15 -2.25 -28.37
CA VAL A 866 -25.31 -3.24 -29.07
C VAL A 866 -25.76 -4.66 -28.74
N GLU A 867 -26.02 -4.95 -27.47
CA GLU A 867 -26.54 -6.23 -26.99
C GLU A 867 -27.91 -6.55 -27.62
N SER A 868 -28.79 -5.56 -27.75
CA SER A 868 -30.07 -5.70 -28.46
C SER A 868 -29.90 -6.07 -29.93
N ILE A 869 -28.91 -5.51 -30.63
CA ILE A 869 -28.63 -5.83 -32.03
C ILE A 869 -28.05 -7.25 -32.18
N LEU A 870 -27.11 -7.62 -31.30
CA LEU A 870 -26.47 -8.95 -31.34
C LEU A 870 -27.46 -10.07 -31.03
N SER A 871 -28.32 -9.88 -30.02
CA SER A 871 -29.38 -10.84 -29.66
C SER A 871 -30.39 -11.02 -30.80
N LYS A 872 -30.89 -9.94 -31.41
CA LYS A 872 -31.79 -10.01 -32.59
C LYS A 872 -31.14 -10.70 -33.78
N ALA A 873 -29.83 -10.58 -33.94
CA ALA A 873 -29.07 -11.20 -35.03
C ALA A 873 -28.68 -12.68 -34.77
N HIS A 874 -29.05 -13.25 -33.61
CA HIS A 874 -28.74 -14.62 -33.20
C HIS A 874 -27.23 -14.93 -33.27
N VAL A 875 -26.40 -14.01 -32.78
CA VAL A 875 -24.93 -14.19 -32.73
C VAL A 875 -24.54 -14.68 -31.34
N GLU A 876 -23.89 -15.84 -31.25
CA GLU A 876 -23.43 -16.41 -29.97
C GLU A 876 -22.43 -15.51 -29.23
N GLU A 877 -22.61 -15.39 -27.91
CA GLU A 877 -21.86 -14.53 -26.99
C GLU A 877 -20.38 -14.89 -26.80
N SER A 878 -19.88 -16.02 -27.29
CA SER A 878 -18.53 -16.53 -27.00
C SER A 878 -17.36 -15.73 -27.64
N VAL A 879 -17.61 -14.51 -28.11
CA VAL A 879 -16.68 -13.66 -28.90
C VAL A 879 -16.00 -12.56 -28.04
N PHE A 880 -16.34 -12.41 -26.76
CA PHE A 880 -15.91 -11.28 -25.90
C PHE A 880 -14.39 -11.16 -25.59
N LYS A 881 -13.53 -11.97 -26.22
CA LYS A 881 -12.06 -11.89 -26.15
C LYS A 881 -11.41 -11.92 -27.54
N GLN A 882 -11.89 -11.11 -28.48
CA GLN A 882 -11.33 -11.09 -29.83
C GLN A 882 -10.87 -9.71 -30.29
N ASP A 883 -9.93 -9.76 -31.23
CA ASP A 883 -9.35 -8.66 -31.99
C ASP A 883 -10.41 -7.61 -32.40
N PRO A 884 -10.19 -6.31 -32.10
CA PRO A 884 -11.13 -5.23 -32.42
C PRO A 884 -11.62 -5.23 -33.87
N LYS A 885 -10.77 -5.64 -34.82
CA LYS A 885 -11.11 -5.71 -36.25
C LYS A 885 -12.21 -6.74 -36.53
N ASN A 886 -12.09 -7.93 -35.94
CA ASN A 886 -13.06 -9.01 -36.10
C ASN A 886 -14.38 -8.68 -35.39
N ALA A 887 -14.30 -8.10 -34.20
CA ALA A 887 -15.48 -7.64 -33.46
C ALA A 887 -16.30 -6.63 -34.27
N LEU A 888 -15.63 -5.66 -34.92
CA LEU A 888 -16.29 -4.69 -35.80
C LEU A 888 -17.02 -5.37 -36.98
N VAL A 889 -16.39 -6.36 -37.61
CA VAL A 889 -17.02 -7.12 -38.71
C VAL A 889 -18.24 -7.91 -38.22
N GLN A 890 -18.20 -8.49 -37.02
CA GLN A 890 -19.35 -9.18 -36.44
C GLN A 890 -20.50 -8.21 -36.16
N PHE A 891 -20.21 -7.02 -35.63
CA PHE A 891 -21.21 -5.98 -35.43
C PHE A 891 -21.85 -5.54 -36.76
N ILE A 892 -21.05 -5.32 -37.82
CA ILE A 892 -21.54 -5.00 -39.16
C ILE A 892 -22.49 -6.10 -39.69
N LYS A 893 -22.12 -7.37 -39.52
CA LYS A 893 -22.98 -8.52 -39.90
C LYS A 893 -24.29 -8.53 -39.11
N ALA A 894 -24.23 -8.29 -37.80
CA ALA A 894 -25.40 -8.30 -36.92
C ALA A 894 -26.40 -7.18 -37.30
N VAL A 895 -25.91 -5.98 -37.59
CA VAL A 895 -26.73 -4.87 -38.10
C VAL A 895 -27.44 -5.23 -39.40
N GLY A 896 -26.72 -5.81 -40.37
CA GLY A 896 -27.29 -6.23 -41.65
C GLY A 896 -28.34 -7.33 -41.53
N ARG A 897 -28.12 -8.32 -40.66
CA ARG A 897 -29.09 -9.38 -40.34
C ARG A 897 -30.33 -8.84 -39.65
N THR A 898 -30.14 -7.98 -38.65
CA THR A 898 -31.24 -7.33 -37.93
C THR A 898 -32.13 -6.56 -38.90
N TYR A 899 -31.55 -5.72 -39.76
CA TYR A 899 -32.31 -4.99 -40.79
C TYR A 899 -33.11 -5.93 -41.71
N SER A 900 -32.50 -7.04 -42.14
CA SER A 900 -33.14 -8.02 -43.03
C SER A 900 -34.30 -8.76 -42.35
N GLY A 901 -34.25 -8.92 -41.01
CA GLY A 901 -35.31 -9.54 -40.21
C GLY A 901 -36.45 -8.59 -39.83
N LEU A 902 -36.30 -7.27 -39.99
CA LEU A 902 -37.38 -6.30 -39.72
C LEU A 902 -38.51 -6.46 -40.75
N GLN A 903 -39.76 -6.32 -40.31
CA GLN A 903 -40.93 -6.44 -41.19
C GLN A 903 -41.55 -5.09 -41.54
N THR A 904 -41.59 -4.13 -40.60
CA THR A 904 -42.28 -2.85 -40.82
C THR A 904 -41.39 -1.81 -41.50
N LEU A 905 -41.98 -1.00 -42.37
CA LEU A 905 -41.31 0.12 -43.04
C LEU A 905 -40.73 1.18 -42.07
N PRO A 906 -41.45 1.63 -41.01
CA PRO A 906 -40.91 2.61 -40.07
C PRO A 906 -39.69 2.08 -39.30
N GLU A 907 -39.72 0.81 -38.85
CA GLU A 907 -38.57 0.17 -38.19
C GLU A 907 -37.37 0.07 -39.13
N LYS A 908 -37.59 -0.30 -40.41
CA LYS A 908 -36.53 -0.32 -41.42
C LYS A 908 -35.93 1.05 -41.65
N SER A 909 -36.75 2.10 -41.74
CA SER A 909 -36.28 3.47 -41.94
C SER A 909 -35.50 4.00 -40.74
N ALA A 910 -35.98 3.72 -39.52
CA ALA A 910 -35.28 4.04 -38.28
C ALA A 910 -33.93 3.31 -38.20
N MET A 911 -33.89 2.02 -38.54
CA MET A 911 -32.66 1.23 -38.56
C MET A 911 -31.65 1.74 -39.59
N VAL A 912 -32.09 2.22 -40.76
CA VAL A 912 -31.21 2.86 -41.76
C VAL A 912 -30.62 4.16 -41.20
N ALA A 913 -31.45 5.01 -40.57
CA ALA A 913 -30.98 6.25 -39.94
C ALA A 913 -29.93 5.94 -38.85
N LYS A 914 -30.20 4.95 -38.02
CA LYS A 914 -29.34 4.53 -36.92
C LYS A 914 -28.03 3.90 -37.39
N SER A 915 -28.07 3.07 -38.43
CA SER A 915 -26.89 2.47 -39.06
C SER A 915 -25.94 3.53 -39.63
N LEU A 916 -26.49 4.59 -40.22
CA LEU A 916 -25.70 5.74 -40.69
C LEU A 916 -25.15 6.57 -39.53
N GLU A 917 -25.86 6.65 -38.40
CA GLU A 917 -25.37 7.30 -37.17
C GLU A 917 -24.17 6.55 -36.57
N TYR A 918 -24.24 5.21 -36.46
CA TYR A 918 -23.11 4.38 -36.01
C TYR A 918 -21.87 4.55 -36.90
N LEU A 919 -22.07 4.70 -38.20
CA LEU A 919 -20.98 4.75 -39.15
C LEU A 919 -20.28 6.11 -39.20
N GLY A 920 -21.04 7.20 -39.03
CA GLY A 920 -20.52 8.56 -39.23
C GLY A 920 -20.03 8.81 -40.66
N ASP A 921 -19.15 9.80 -40.84
CA ASP A 921 -18.50 10.06 -42.14
C ASP A 921 -17.28 9.16 -42.31
N VAL A 922 -17.52 7.86 -42.53
CA VAL A 922 -16.46 6.83 -42.60
C VAL A 922 -15.34 7.16 -43.59
N LEU A 923 -15.66 7.87 -44.68
CA LEU A 923 -14.67 8.27 -45.67
C LEU A 923 -13.69 9.31 -45.14
N LYS A 924 -14.08 10.14 -44.17
CA LYS A 924 -13.18 11.03 -43.44
C LYS A 924 -12.16 10.23 -42.61
N TYR A 925 -12.59 9.11 -42.02
CA TYR A 925 -11.75 8.26 -41.17
C TYR A 925 -10.68 7.52 -41.96
N VAL A 926 -11.01 7.14 -43.19
CA VAL A 926 -10.16 6.39 -44.12
C VAL A 926 -9.20 7.28 -44.92
N LYS A 927 -9.57 8.54 -45.16
CA LYS A 927 -8.80 9.53 -45.94
C LYS A 927 -7.29 9.61 -45.62
N PRO A 928 -6.82 9.49 -44.36
CA PRO A 928 -5.39 9.50 -44.04
C PRO A 928 -4.59 8.43 -44.78
N TYR A 929 -5.14 7.23 -44.95
CA TYR A 929 -4.48 6.12 -45.65
C TYR A 929 -4.49 6.26 -47.18
N LEU A 930 -5.39 7.09 -47.72
CA LEU A 930 -5.52 7.30 -49.17
C LEU A 930 -4.64 8.44 -49.70
N LYS A 931 -4.36 9.45 -48.87
CA LYS A 931 -3.61 10.67 -49.27
C LYS A 931 -2.10 10.59 -49.02
N VAL A 932 -1.72 9.96 -47.92
CA VAL A 932 -0.32 9.71 -47.56
C VAL A 932 -0.01 8.27 -48.00
N LYS A 933 1.23 7.94 -48.37
CA LYS A 933 1.66 6.53 -48.53
C LYS A 933 1.64 5.86 -47.14
N GLY A 934 0.45 5.71 -46.57
CA GLY A 934 0.22 5.19 -45.23
C GLY A 934 0.60 3.71 -45.14
N PRO A 935 0.63 3.15 -43.93
CA PRO A 935 1.01 1.76 -43.73
C PRO A 935 0.08 0.82 -44.50
N SER A 936 0.69 -0.20 -45.11
CA SER A 936 0.00 -1.24 -45.89
C SER A 936 -1.14 -1.90 -45.12
N GLU A 937 -0.94 -2.11 -43.82
CA GLU A 937 -1.85 -2.75 -42.88
C GLU A 937 -3.11 -1.91 -42.65
N GLY A 938 -2.96 -0.58 -42.57
CA GLY A 938 -4.09 0.34 -42.47
C GLY A 938 -4.93 0.40 -43.74
N LEU A 939 -4.26 0.31 -44.89
CA LEU A 939 -4.92 0.24 -46.20
C LEU A 939 -5.69 -1.09 -46.37
N GLN A 940 -5.06 -2.22 -46.05
CA GLN A 940 -5.73 -3.54 -46.06
C GLN A 940 -6.94 -3.57 -45.13
N LEU A 941 -6.79 -3.10 -43.88
CA LEU A 941 -7.86 -3.03 -42.90
C LEU A 941 -9.06 -2.21 -43.40
N THR A 942 -8.77 -1.03 -43.96
CA THR A 942 -9.78 -0.15 -44.55
C THR A 942 -10.58 -0.86 -45.63
N TYR A 943 -9.89 -1.40 -46.65
CA TYR A 943 -10.54 -2.03 -47.80
C TYR A 943 -11.33 -3.26 -47.37
N TRP A 944 -10.82 -4.03 -46.41
CA TRP A 944 -11.50 -5.20 -45.85
C TRP A 944 -12.77 -4.85 -45.06
N ILE A 945 -12.71 -3.90 -44.11
CA ILE A 945 -13.89 -3.49 -43.32
C ILE A 945 -14.96 -2.86 -44.22
N ILE A 946 -14.57 -1.97 -45.12
CA ILE A 946 -15.53 -1.31 -46.02
C ILE A 946 -16.11 -2.32 -47.02
N GLY A 947 -15.31 -3.29 -47.50
CA GLY A 947 -15.81 -4.41 -48.30
C GLY A 947 -16.85 -5.25 -47.55
N CYS A 948 -16.58 -5.59 -46.28
CA CYS A 948 -17.54 -6.26 -45.41
C CYS A 948 -18.82 -5.44 -45.23
N LEU A 949 -18.69 -4.12 -45.02
CA LEU A 949 -19.82 -3.21 -44.93
C LEU A 949 -20.67 -3.24 -46.21
N VAL A 950 -20.06 -3.11 -47.39
CA VAL A 950 -20.78 -3.16 -48.67
C VAL A 950 -21.50 -4.49 -48.87
N LYS A 951 -20.88 -5.62 -48.48
CA LYS A 951 -21.51 -6.94 -48.56
C LYS A 951 -22.69 -7.11 -47.61
N PHE A 952 -22.49 -6.88 -46.31
CA PHE A 952 -23.48 -7.21 -45.29
C PHE A 952 -24.55 -6.13 -45.12
N TRP A 953 -24.25 -4.87 -45.45
CA TRP A 953 -25.22 -3.78 -45.46
C TRP A 953 -25.81 -3.55 -46.87
N ALA A 954 -25.62 -4.46 -47.82
CA ALA A 954 -26.19 -4.33 -49.16
C ALA A 954 -27.70 -3.99 -49.17
N PRO A 955 -28.57 -4.61 -48.33
CA PRO A 955 -29.98 -4.21 -48.23
C PRO A 955 -30.20 -2.78 -47.72
N ILE A 956 -29.34 -2.30 -46.82
CA ILE A 956 -29.38 -0.94 -46.26
C ILE A 956 -28.91 0.06 -47.31
N LEU A 957 -27.80 -0.21 -47.99
CA LEU A 957 -27.20 0.63 -49.02
C LEU A 957 -28.06 0.72 -50.30
N ALA A 958 -28.97 -0.24 -50.51
CA ALA A 958 -29.98 -0.17 -51.57
C ALA A 958 -31.07 0.89 -51.31
N THR A 959 -31.18 1.41 -50.08
CA THR A 959 -32.15 2.46 -49.75
C THR A 959 -31.66 3.83 -50.19
N SER A 960 -32.57 4.70 -50.62
CA SER A 960 -32.25 6.05 -51.11
C SER A 960 -31.42 6.89 -50.12
N LYS A 961 -31.63 6.70 -48.81
CA LYS A 961 -30.93 7.44 -47.75
C LYS A 961 -29.45 7.03 -47.59
N ALA A 962 -29.12 5.75 -47.80
CA ALA A 962 -27.76 5.23 -47.66
C ALA A 962 -27.03 5.07 -49.00
N GLN A 963 -27.73 5.20 -50.12
CA GLN A 963 -27.16 5.01 -51.45
C GLN A 963 -26.10 6.06 -51.82
N GLN A 964 -26.22 7.29 -51.35
CA GLN A 964 -25.18 8.31 -51.55
C GLN A 964 -23.83 7.89 -50.96
N LEU A 965 -23.83 7.19 -49.83
CA LEU A 965 -22.63 6.64 -49.24
C LEU A 965 -22.01 5.55 -50.13
N LEU A 966 -22.83 4.68 -50.73
CA LEU A 966 -22.36 3.67 -51.67
C LEU A 966 -21.60 4.30 -52.85
N PHE A 967 -22.17 5.32 -53.48
CA PHE A 967 -21.50 6.01 -54.59
C PHE A 967 -20.17 6.64 -54.15
N ARG A 968 -20.15 7.33 -53.00
CA ARG A 968 -18.90 7.89 -52.47
C ARG A 968 -17.86 6.81 -52.16
N ILE A 969 -18.26 5.63 -51.67
CA ILE A 969 -17.36 4.48 -51.46
C ILE A 969 -16.77 4.00 -52.79
N VAL A 970 -17.60 3.85 -53.83
CA VAL A 970 -17.17 3.44 -55.16
C VAL A 970 -16.16 4.45 -55.72
N ASP A 971 -16.49 5.74 -55.69
CA ASP A 971 -15.64 6.80 -56.27
C ASP A 971 -14.30 6.96 -55.51
N CYS A 972 -14.30 6.79 -54.18
CA CYS A 972 -13.10 7.00 -53.36
C CYS A 972 -12.18 5.77 -53.27
N LEU A 973 -12.72 4.55 -53.28
CA LEU A 973 -11.94 3.32 -53.06
C LEU A 973 -11.83 2.44 -54.30
N LEU A 974 -12.91 2.24 -55.06
CA LEU A 974 -12.91 1.29 -56.18
C LEU A 974 -12.55 1.95 -57.50
N LEU A 975 -13.04 3.16 -57.77
CA LEU A 975 -12.80 3.92 -59.00
C LEU A 975 -12.18 5.30 -58.72
N PRO A 976 -11.10 5.42 -57.93
CA PRO A 976 -10.40 6.69 -57.77
C PRO A 976 -9.79 7.14 -59.12
N HIS A 977 -9.51 8.44 -59.26
CA HIS A 977 -8.97 9.01 -60.49
C HIS A 977 -7.65 8.34 -60.94
N SER A 978 -6.85 7.82 -60.00
CA SER A 978 -5.61 7.07 -60.28
C SER A 978 -5.86 5.72 -60.96
N VAL A 979 -7.00 5.07 -60.69
CA VAL A 979 -7.36 3.78 -61.28
C VAL A 979 -7.81 3.94 -62.74
N LEU A 980 -8.46 5.06 -63.06
CA LEU A 980 -8.96 5.38 -64.39
C LEU A 980 -7.85 5.79 -65.38
N GLN A 981 -6.65 6.13 -64.90
CA GLN A 981 -5.47 6.39 -65.74
C GLN A 981 -4.79 5.06 -66.08
N GLN A 982 -4.96 4.57 -67.31
CA GLN A 982 -4.46 3.25 -67.73
C GLN A 982 -2.92 3.16 -67.82
N ASP A 983 -2.21 4.29 -67.92
CA ASP A 983 -0.75 4.33 -68.15
C ASP A 983 0.11 4.31 -66.86
N LYS A 984 -0.49 4.31 -65.66
CA LYS A 984 0.25 4.42 -64.39
C LYS A 984 0.07 3.17 -63.52
N GLU A 985 1.17 2.50 -63.18
CA GLU A 985 1.13 1.34 -62.28
C GLU A 985 0.65 1.73 -60.88
N LEU A 986 -0.27 0.93 -60.32
CA LEU A 986 -0.80 1.14 -58.97
C LEU A 986 0.17 0.62 -57.90
N PRO A 987 0.21 1.23 -56.70
CA PRO A 987 1.01 0.73 -55.59
C PRO A 987 0.67 -0.72 -55.22
N VAL A 988 1.68 -1.55 -54.98
CA VAL A 988 1.53 -2.99 -54.64
C VAL A 988 0.66 -3.20 -53.39
N ALA A 989 0.82 -2.37 -52.36
CA ALA A 989 0.00 -2.44 -51.14
C ALA A 989 -1.49 -2.21 -51.41
N LEU A 990 -1.82 -1.33 -52.37
CA LEU A 990 -3.20 -1.08 -52.78
C LEU A 990 -3.76 -2.27 -53.57
N LEU A 991 -2.97 -2.84 -54.48
CA LEU A 991 -3.37 -4.04 -55.23
C LEU A 991 -3.63 -5.23 -54.31
N SER A 992 -2.76 -5.46 -53.31
CA SER A 992 -2.96 -6.50 -52.30
C SER A 992 -4.25 -6.27 -51.48
N ALA A 993 -4.47 -5.04 -51.00
CA ALA A 993 -5.69 -4.70 -50.25
C ALA A 993 -6.97 -4.90 -51.09
N ILE A 994 -6.93 -4.55 -52.38
CA ILE A 994 -8.04 -4.76 -53.30
C ILE A 994 -8.23 -6.24 -53.60
N GLN A 995 -7.16 -7.01 -53.81
CA GLN A 995 -7.25 -8.45 -54.11
C GLN A 995 -8.01 -9.21 -53.01
N GLU A 996 -7.75 -8.91 -51.75
CA GLU A 996 -8.42 -9.58 -50.62
C GLU A 996 -9.87 -9.11 -50.40
N SER A 997 -10.17 -7.86 -50.71
CA SER A 997 -11.45 -7.23 -50.35
C SER A 997 -12.47 -7.11 -51.50
N LEU A 998 -12.00 -7.05 -52.76
CA LEU A 998 -12.83 -6.92 -53.96
C LEU A 998 -13.97 -7.94 -54.04
N PRO A 999 -13.81 -9.22 -53.62
CA PRO A 999 -14.92 -10.17 -53.61
C PRO A 999 -16.14 -9.66 -52.82
N PHE A 1000 -15.92 -9.01 -51.66
CA PHE A 1000 -17.00 -8.50 -50.83
C PHE A 1000 -17.75 -7.33 -51.49
N TYR A 1001 -17.03 -6.43 -52.17
CA TYR A 1001 -17.62 -5.32 -52.90
C TYR A 1001 -18.47 -5.80 -54.08
N LEU A 1002 -17.95 -6.73 -54.89
CA LEU A 1002 -18.68 -7.28 -56.04
C LEU A 1002 -19.95 -8.02 -55.60
N GLN A 1003 -19.89 -8.73 -54.47
CA GLN A 1003 -21.04 -9.40 -53.88
C GLN A 1003 -22.12 -8.43 -53.43
N GLY A 1004 -21.75 -7.39 -52.67
CA GLY A 1004 -22.69 -6.37 -52.23
C GLY A 1004 -23.31 -5.59 -53.39
N LEU A 1005 -22.49 -5.17 -54.37
CA LEU A 1005 -22.98 -4.46 -55.55
C LEU A 1005 -23.94 -5.32 -56.39
N SER A 1006 -23.63 -6.61 -56.60
CA SER A 1006 -24.53 -7.52 -57.31
C SER A 1006 -25.89 -7.65 -56.61
N PHE A 1007 -25.90 -7.78 -55.28
CA PHE A 1007 -27.14 -7.79 -54.50
C PHE A 1007 -27.97 -6.51 -54.74
N ILE A 1008 -27.35 -5.33 -54.63
CA ILE A 1008 -28.04 -4.05 -54.77
C ILE A 1008 -28.60 -3.88 -56.19
N CYS A 1009 -27.85 -4.31 -57.20
CA CYS A 1009 -28.30 -4.30 -58.59
C CYS A 1009 -29.59 -5.11 -58.77
N CYS A 1010 -29.75 -6.25 -58.08
CA CYS A 1010 -30.94 -7.09 -58.13
C CYS A 1010 -32.19 -6.48 -57.46
N GLN A 1011 -32.03 -5.55 -56.53
CA GLN A 1011 -33.14 -4.97 -55.74
C GLN A 1011 -33.66 -3.65 -56.33
N SER A 1012 -32.81 -2.86 -57.01
CA SER A 1012 -33.19 -1.53 -57.51
C SER A 1012 -33.76 -1.58 -58.94
N GLN A 1013 -35.07 -1.34 -59.10
CA GLN A 1013 -35.72 -1.33 -60.41
C GLN A 1013 -35.41 -0.07 -61.26
N THR A 1014 -35.21 1.10 -60.63
CA THR A 1014 -35.02 2.38 -61.34
C THR A 1014 -33.56 2.76 -61.58
N GLN A 1015 -32.62 2.34 -60.71
CA GLN A 1015 -31.20 2.70 -60.80
C GLN A 1015 -30.28 1.48 -60.95
N GLY A 1016 -30.84 0.28 -61.03
CA GLY A 1016 -30.10 -0.96 -61.22
C GLY A 1016 -29.28 -1.00 -62.53
N ALA A 1017 -29.65 -0.22 -63.55
CA ALA A 1017 -28.89 -0.11 -64.80
C ALA A 1017 -27.55 0.62 -64.60
N TYR A 1018 -27.58 1.78 -63.93
CA TYR A 1018 -26.38 2.56 -63.63
C TYR A 1018 -25.43 1.81 -62.68
N LEU A 1019 -25.97 1.18 -61.63
CA LEU A 1019 -25.17 0.35 -60.73
C LEU A 1019 -24.56 -0.87 -61.43
N ASN A 1020 -25.27 -1.47 -62.39
CA ASN A 1020 -24.73 -2.56 -63.20
C ASN A 1020 -23.61 -2.08 -64.14
N GLN A 1021 -23.70 -0.85 -64.66
CA GLN A 1021 -22.63 -0.21 -65.42
C GLN A 1021 -21.40 0.05 -64.54
N LEU A 1022 -21.60 0.55 -63.31
CA LEU A 1022 -20.51 0.72 -62.34
C LEU A 1022 -19.85 -0.61 -61.97
N LEU A 1023 -20.66 -1.64 -61.71
CA LEU A 1023 -20.16 -3.00 -61.48
C LEU A 1023 -19.32 -3.50 -62.66
N GLY A 1024 -19.80 -3.30 -63.89
CA GLY A 1024 -19.07 -3.63 -65.10
C GLY A 1024 -17.74 -2.87 -65.23
N SER A 1025 -17.74 -1.56 -64.92
CA SER A 1025 -16.54 -0.71 -64.92
C SER A 1025 -15.50 -1.18 -63.89
N ILE A 1026 -15.92 -1.52 -62.67
CA ILE A 1026 -15.02 -2.06 -61.63
C ILE A 1026 -14.38 -3.37 -62.11
N ILE A 1027 -15.17 -4.29 -62.66
CA ILE A 1027 -14.65 -5.55 -63.20
C ILE A 1027 -13.66 -5.27 -64.34
N GLN A 1028 -14.00 -4.37 -65.26
CA GLN A 1028 -13.17 -4.01 -66.40
C GLN A 1028 -11.79 -3.50 -65.95
N GLN A 1029 -11.72 -2.64 -64.94
CA GLN A 1029 -10.47 -2.03 -64.48
C GLN A 1029 -9.57 -2.99 -63.69
N TYR A 1030 -10.14 -3.90 -62.91
CA TYR A 1030 -9.36 -4.78 -62.03
C TYR A 1030 -9.09 -6.17 -62.59
N PHE A 1031 -9.93 -6.69 -63.50
CA PHE A 1031 -9.76 -8.03 -64.06
C PHE A 1031 -8.37 -8.21 -64.67
N GLY A 1032 -7.97 -7.34 -65.60
CA GLY A 1032 -6.66 -7.42 -66.26
C GLY A 1032 -5.46 -7.30 -65.32
N ARG A 1033 -5.61 -6.61 -64.18
CA ARG A 1033 -4.53 -6.34 -63.21
C ARG A 1033 -4.20 -7.54 -62.32
N PHE A 1034 -5.17 -8.45 -62.10
CA PHE A 1034 -4.99 -9.64 -61.26
C PHE A 1034 -4.87 -10.95 -62.06
N LEU A 1035 -4.89 -10.88 -63.39
CA LEU A 1035 -4.57 -12.04 -64.21
C LEU A 1035 -3.13 -12.52 -63.88
N PRO A 1036 -2.85 -13.83 -63.95
CA PRO A 1036 -1.50 -14.35 -63.76
C PRO A 1036 -0.64 -14.17 -65.03
N SER A 1037 0.66 -13.90 -64.86
CA SER A 1037 1.61 -13.73 -65.97
C SER A 1037 1.84 -15.03 -66.75
N SER A 1038 1.58 -16.18 -66.12
CA SER A 1038 1.55 -17.50 -66.77
C SER A 1038 0.18 -18.18 -66.60
N PRO A 1039 -0.31 -18.97 -67.57
CA PRO A 1039 -1.61 -19.62 -67.50
C PRO A 1039 -1.48 -20.95 -66.75
N THR A 1040 -1.45 -20.88 -65.42
CA THR A 1040 -1.50 -22.06 -64.53
C THR A 1040 -2.81 -22.10 -63.74
N ALA A 1041 -3.41 -23.28 -63.58
CA ALA A 1041 -4.66 -23.49 -62.83
C ALA A 1041 -4.59 -22.92 -61.39
N LEU A 1042 -3.44 -23.08 -60.73
CA LEU A 1042 -3.20 -22.55 -59.38
C LEU A 1042 -3.26 -21.01 -59.32
N GLY A 1043 -2.83 -20.33 -60.39
CA GLY A 1043 -2.82 -18.86 -60.48
C GLY A 1043 -4.17 -18.25 -60.87
N ALA A 1044 -4.98 -18.97 -61.67
CA ALA A 1044 -6.34 -18.55 -61.99
C ALA A 1044 -7.29 -18.68 -60.79
N GLY A 1045 -7.08 -19.70 -59.94
CA GLY A 1045 -7.87 -19.98 -58.74
C GLY A 1045 -7.82 -18.89 -57.65
N GLN A 1046 -6.84 -18.00 -57.67
CA GLN A 1046 -6.66 -16.93 -56.66
C GLN A 1046 -7.22 -15.56 -57.13
N HIS A 1047 -7.90 -15.51 -58.27
CA HIS A 1047 -8.41 -14.26 -58.81
C HIS A 1047 -9.63 -13.72 -58.02
N PRO A 1048 -9.64 -12.43 -57.60
CA PRO A 1048 -10.69 -11.90 -56.71
C PRO A 1048 -12.10 -11.99 -57.29
N VAL A 1049 -12.26 -11.80 -58.60
CA VAL A 1049 -13.58 -11.94 -59.26
C VAL A 1049 -14.07 -13.40 -59.22
N LEU A 1050 -13.18 -14.38 -59.33
CA LEU A 1050 -13.54 -15.80 -59.22
C LEU A 1050 -13.95 -16.13 -57.79
N THR A 1051 -13.18 -15.65 -56.79
CA THR A 1051 -13.53 -15.78 -55.37
C THR A 1051 -14.90 -15.18 -55.07
N ALA A 1052 -15.23 -14.04 -55.69
CA ALA A 1052 -16.54 -13.40 -55.57
C ALA A 1052 -17.65 -14.33 -56.07
N LEU A 1053 -17.48 -14.93 -57.25
CA LEU A 1053 -18.45 -15.84 -57.88
C LEU A 1053 -18.64 -17.14 -57.09
N CYS A 1054 -17.57 -17.70 -56.53
CA CYS A 1054 -17.60 -18.99 -55.83
C CYS A 1054 -18.18 -18.92 -54.41
N SER A 1055 -18.25 -17.74 -53.79
CA SER A 1055 -18.66 -17.58 -52.38
C SER A 1055 -20.08 -17.02 -52.18
N PHE A 1056 -20.93 -17.04 -53.22
CA PHE A 1056 -22.35 -16.67 -53.12
C PHE A 1056 -23.21 -17.80 -52.53
N ILE A 1057 -24.23 -17.41 -51.77
CA ILE A 1057 -25.20 -18.31 -51.14
C ILE A 1057 -26.53 -18.36 -51.94
N THR A 1058 -26.83 -17.32 -52.74
CA THR A 1058 -28.10 -17.15 -53.45
C THR A 1058 -27.93 -17.18 -54.97
N ALA A 1059 -28.59 -18.14 -55.63
CA ALA A 1059 -28.52 -18.38 -57.08
C ALA A 1059 -28.72 -17.14 -57.99
N PRO A 1060 -29.72 -16.24 -57.78
CA PRO A 1060 -29.97 -15.14 -58.72
C PRO A 1060 -28.91 -14.03 -58.70
N GLN A 1061 -28.25 -13.81 -57.55
CA GLN A 1061 -27.22 -12.76 -57.42
C GLN A 1061 -25.88 -13.24 -58.00
N MET A 1062 -25.58 -14.52 -57.83
CA MET A 1062 -24.44 -15.16 -58.47
C MET A 1062 -24.58 -15.11 -60.00
N LEU A 1063 -25.76 -15.46 -60.53
CA LEU A 1063 -26.03 -15.47 -61.97
C LEU A 1063 -25.86 -14.09 -62.59
N ARG A 1064 -26.35 -13.04 -61.91
CA ARG A 1064 -26.19 -11.67 -62.39
C ARG A 1064 -24.73 -11.22 -62.41
N LEU A 1065 -23.97 -11.49 -61.35
CA LEU A 1065 -22.54 -11.17 -61.34
C LEU A 1065 -21.81 -11.93 -62.45
N ARG A 1066 -22.09 -13.22 -62.61
CA ARG A 1066 -21.52 -14.07 -63.68
C ARG A 1066 -21.80 -13.49 -65.05
N LYS A 1067 -23.07 -13.14 -65.35
CA LYS A 1067 -23.45 -12.52 -66.63
C LYS A 1067 -22.69 -11.21 -66.88
N THR A 1068 -22.63 -10.31 -65.89
CA THR A 1068 -21.91 -9.04 -66.02
C THR A 1068 -20.39 -9.26 -66.19
N THR A 1069 -19.79 -10.18 -65.45
CA THR A 1069 -18.36 -10.53 -65.57
C THR A 1069 -18.05 -11.07 -66.96
N LEU A 1070 -18.81 -12.05 -67.45
CA LEU A 1070 -18.57 -12.66 -68.77
C LEU A 1070 -18.81 -11.66 -69.90
N HIS A 1071 -19.81 -10.80 -69.78
CA HIS A 1071 -20.03 -9.72 -70.75
C HIS A 1071 -18.83 -8.76 -70.81
N VAL A 1072 -18.31 -8.33 -69.65
CA VAL A 1072 -17.13 -7.44 -69.59
C VAL A 1072 -15.89 -8.12 -70.17
N ILE A 1073 -15.67 -9.40 -69.87
CA ILE A 1073 -14.55 -10.19 -70.40
C ILE A 1073 -14.67 -10.30 -71.92
N ASN A 1074 -15.85 -10.63 -72.43
CA ASN A 1074 -16.06 -10.78 -73.87
C ASN A 1074 -15.78 -9.46 -74.60
N GLU A 1075 -16.35 -8.36 -74.12
CA GLU A 1075 -16.22 -7.04 -74.75
C GLU A 1075 -14.81 -6.44 -74.67
N ASN A 1076 -14.07 -6.64 -73.57
CA ASN A 1076 -12.81 -5.92 -73.34
C ASN A 1076 -11.55 -6.79 -73.46
N TYR A 1077 -11.67 -8.11 -73.30
CA TYR A 1077 -10.51 -9.01 -73.19
C TYR A 1077 -10.50 -10.15 -74.23
N MET A 1078 -11.62 -10.41 -74.92
CA MET A 1078 -11.71 -11.39 -76.01
C MET A 1078 -11.87 -10.77 -77.40
N GLN A 1079 -12.09 -9.45 -77.51
CA GLN A 1079 -12.24 -8.78 -78.79
C GLN A 1079 -10.91 -8.64 -79.53
N PHE A 1080 -10.85 -9.19 -80.74
CA PHE A 1080 -9.70 -9.09 -81.65
C PHE A 1080 -9.65 -7.70 -82.28
N LYS A 1081 -8.49 -7.03 -82.21
CA LYS A 1081 -8.21 -5.81 -82.97
C LYS A 1081 -7.62 -6.21 -84.33
N GLY A 1082 -8.48 -6.40 -85.33
CA GLY A 1082 -8.08 -7.00 -86.61
C GLY A 1082 -7.77 -8.49 -86.45
N ASN A 1083 -6.63 -8.95 -86.97
CA ASN A 1083 -6.18 -10.36 -86.83
C ASN A 1083 -5.28 -10.60 -85.61
N ALA A 1084 -4.95 -9.57 -84.84
CA ALA A 1084 -4.09 -9.71 -83.67
C ALA A 1084 -4.90 -10.24 -82.46
N PRO A 1085 -4.42 -11.30 -81.78
CA PRO A 1085 -5.07 -11.79 -80.57
C PRO A 1085 -4.94 -10.77 -79.43
N PRO A 1086 -5.92 -10.71 -78.51
CA PRO A 1086 -5.82 -9.91 -77.29
C PRO A 1086 -4.59 -10.28 -76.45
N PRO A 1087 -3.98 -9.32 -75.73
CA PRO A 1087 -2.87 -9.62 -74.83
C PRO A 1087 -3.34 -10.54 -73.70
N ARG A 1088 -2.50 -11.51 -73.31
CA ARG A 1088 -2.75 -12.46 -72.20
C ARG A 1088 -3.98 -13.36 -72.38
N LEU A 1089 -4.39 -13.61 -73.63
CA LEU A 1089 -5.55 -14.43 -73.99
C LEU A 1089 -5.57 -15.80 -73.29
N ALA A 1090 -4.43 -16.49 -73.21
CA ALA A 1090 -4.33 -17.79 -72.53
C ALA A 1090 -4.74 -17.72 -71.04
N SER A 1091 -4.37 -16.65 -70.32
CA SER A 1091 -4.74 -16.46 -68.91
C SER A 1091 -6.22 -16.11 -68.75
N VAL A 1092 -6.81 -15.39 -69.71
CA VAL A 1092 -8.26 -15.07 -69.72
C VAL A 1092 -9.09 -16.33 -69.95
N LEU A 1093 -8.68 -17.18 -70.91
CA LEU A 1093 -9.32 -18.46 -71.17
C LEU A 1093 -9.19 -19.42 -69.97
N ALA A 1094 -8.01 -19.48 -69.33
CA ALA A 1094 -7.82 -20.26 -68.12
C ALA A 1094 -8.76 -19.80 -66.98
N PHE A 1095 -8.96 -18.50 -66.83
CA PHE A 1095 -9.93 -17.95 -65.87
C PHE A 1095 -11.36 -18.39 -66.18
N ILE A 1096 -11.79 -18.31 -67.44
CA ILE A 1096 -13.14 -18.73 -67.86
C ILE A 1096 -13.35 -20.22 -67.58
N LEU A 1097 -12.37 -21.07 -67.93
CA LEU A 1097 -12.44 -22.50 -67.66
C LEU A 1097 -12.60 -22.76 -66.15
N GLU A 1098 -11.83 -22.07 -65.30
CA GLU A 1098 -11.94 -22.20 -63.85
C GLU A 1098 -13.30 -21.70 -63.30
N VAL A 1099 -13.87 -20.61 -63.85
CA VAL A 1099 -15.23 -20.16 -63.51
C VAL A 1099 -16.25 -21.26 -63.81
N LEU A 1100 -16.19 -21.86 -65.01
CA LEU A 1100 -17.10 -22.92 -65.43
C LEU A 1100 -16.97 -24.17 -64.54
N GLN A 1101 -15.73 -24.55 -64.19
CA GLN A 1101 -15.43 -25.71 -63.33
C GLN A 1101 -15.87 -25.51 -61.88
N ARG A 1102 -15.62 -24.33 -61.28
CA ARG A 1102 -15.93 -24.04 -59.88
C ARG A 1102 -17.41 -23.81 -59.61
N THR A 1103 -18.15 -23.27 -60.59
CA THR A 1103 -19.58 -22.99 -60.45
C THR A 1103 -20.47 -24.20 -60.73
N GLN A 1104 -19.92 -25.30 -61.27
CA GLN A 1104 -20.56 -26.61 -61.50
C GLN A 1104 -21.90 -26.57 -62.26
N SER A 1105 -22.22 -25.44 -62.90
CA SER A 1105 -23.48 -25.18 -63.61
C SER A 1105 -23.17 -24.38 -64.87
N ILE A 1106 -23.66 -24.87 -66.01
CA ILE A 1106 -23.65 -24.12 -67.28
C ILE A 1106 -24.98 -23.40 -67.40
N GLU A 1107 -24.91 -22.10 -67.64
CA GLU A 1107 -26.04 -21.20 -67.75
C GLU A 1107 -26.12 -20.68 -69.20
N LEU A 1108 -27.31 -20.30 -69.66
CA LEU A 1108 -27.53 -19.82 -71.03
C LEU A 1108 -26.59 -18.66 -71.41
N CYS A 1109 -26.27 -17.78 -70.47
CA CYS A 1109 -25.34 -16.67 -70.72
C CYS A 1109 -23.91 -17.13 -71.04
N ASP A 1110 -23.48 -18.31 -70.57
CA ASP A 1110 -22.17 -18.86 -70.91
C ASP A 1110 -22.16 -19.27 -72.39
N ILE A 1111 -23.22 -19.94 -72.84
CA ILE A 1111 -23.38 -20.39 -74.23
C ILE A 1111 -23.40 -19.18 -75.16
N ASP A 1112 -24.20 -18.16 -74.84
CA ASP A 1112 -24.39 -17.01 -75.72
C ASP A 1112 -23.16 -16.07 -75.78
N LEU A 1113 -22.46 -15.86 -74.66
CA LEU A 1113 -21.38 -14.87 -74.58
C LEU A 1113 -19.98 -15.46 -74.74
N VAL A 1114 -19.74 -16.68 -74.24
CA VAL A 1114 -18.39 -17.26 -74.14
C VAL A 1114 -18.08 -18.17 -75.31
N LEU A 1115 -19.00 -19.08 -75.67
CA LEU A 1115 -18.75 -20.09 -76.70
C LEU A 1115 -18.39 -19.49 -78.07
N PRO A 1116 -19.05 -18.44 -78.60
CA PRO A 1116 -18.66 -17.84 -79.87
C PRO A 1116 -17.22 -17.28 -79.85
N ALA A 1117 -16.84 -16.64 -78.75
CA ALA A 1117 -15.51 -16.06 -78.59
C ALA A 1117 -14.42 -17.14 -78.48
N VAL A 1118 -14.70 -18.24 -77.77
CA VAL A 1118 -13.78 -19.38 -77.64
C VAL A 1118 -13.59 -20.11 -78.97
N LEU A 1119 -14.68 -20.37 -79.70
CA LEU A 1119 -14.63 -20.99 -81.05
C LEU A 1119 -13.80 -20.12 -82.02
N LYS A 1120 -14.00 -18.79 -81.97
CA LYS A 1120 -13.17 -17.83 -82.71
C LYS A 1120 -11.69 -17.91 -82.34
N CYS A 1121 -11.35 -18.12 -81.06
CA CYS A 1121 -9.96 -18.29 -80.62
C CYS A 1121 -9.32 -19.56 -81.19
N ILE A 1122 -10.03 -20.69 -81.24
CA ILE A 1122 -9.51 -21.95 -81.80
C ILE A 1122 -9.18 -21.80 -83.29
N VAL A 1123 -10.02 -21.05 -84.03
CA VAL A 1123 -9.83 -20.81 -85.47
C VAL A 1123 -8.68 -19.85 -85.74
N LEU A 1124 -8.62 -18.70 -85.05
CA LEU A 1124 -7.74 -17.59 -85.40
C LEU A 1124 -6.36 -17.64 -84.73
N VAL A 1125 -6.21 -18.32 -83.58
CA VAL A 1125 -4.97 -18.28 -82.79
C VAL A 1125 -4.19 -19.58 -82.95
N ASN A 1126 -2.90 -19.49 -83.30
CA ASN A 1126 -2.03 -20.64 -83.51
C ASN A 1126 -1.22 -21.06 -82.27
N GLU A 1127 -1.34 -20.35 -81.15
CA GLU A 1127 -0.65 -20.66 -79.90
C GLU A 1127 -1.17 -21.99 -79.29
N PRO A 1128 -0.30 -22.98 -78.99
CA PRO A 1128 -0.74 -24.32 -78.59
C PRO A 1128 -1.47 -24.31 -77.25
N GLN A 1129 -1.06 -23.45 -76.32
CA GLN A 1129 -1.68 -23.33 -75.01
C GLN A 1129 -3.10 -22.75 -75.09
N VAL A 1130 -3.32 -21.73 -75.93
CA VAL A 1130 -4.64 -21.15 -76.21
C VAL A 1130 -5.57 -22.18 -76.84
N LYS A 1131 -5.08 -22.94 -77.84
CA LYS A 1131 -5.87 -24.01 -78.48
C LYS A 1131 -6.29 -25.10 -77.50
N LYS A 1132 -5.37 -25.55 -76.65
CA LYS A 1132 -5.66 -26.57 -75.63
C LYS A 1132 -6.76 -26.09 -74.68
N ILE A 1133 -6.57 -24.95 -74.01
CA ILE A 1133 -7.54 -24.42 -73.03
C ILE A 1133 -8.89 -24.13 -73.69
N SER A 1134 -8.90 -23.59 -74.92
CA SER A 1134 -10.15 -23.33 -75.65
C SER A 1134 -10.89 -24.63 -75.99
N THR A 1135 -10.17 -25.69 -76.36
CA THR A 1135 -10.76 -27.02 -76.60
C THR A 1135 -11.33 -27.60 -75.31
N ASP A 1136 -10.62 -27.47 -74.19
CA ASP A 1136 -11.08 -27.90 -72.87
C ASP A 1136 -12.38 -27.16 -72.46
N ILE A 1137 -12.50 -25.86 -72.75
CA ILE A 1137 -13.73 -25.07 -72.50
C ILE A 1137 -14.89 -25.57 -73.38
N VAL A 1138 -14.65 -25.77 -74.68
CA VAL A 1138 -15.68 -26.29 -75.60
C VAL A 1138 -16.14 -27.67 -75.13
N GLN A 1139 -15.20 -28.54 -74.74
CA GLN A 1139 -15.50 -29.85 -74.20
C GLN A 1139 -16.37 -29.76 -72.95
N TYR A 1140 -15.95 -28.99 -71.95
CA TYR A 1140 -16.71 -28.80 -70.71
C TYR A 1140 -18.11 -28.24 -70.97
N MET A 1141 -18.24 -27.28 -71.89
CA MET A 1141 -19.54 -26.66 -72.22
C MET A 1141 -20.49 -27.63 -72.93
N VAL A 1142 -19.99 -28.43 -73.87
CA VAL A 1142 -20.80 -29.42 -74.61
C VAL A 1142 -21.23 -30.55 -73.66
N GLU A 1143 -20.30 -31.14 -72.90
CA GLU A 1143 -20.59 -32.23 -71.96
C GLU A 1143 -21.60 -31.81 -70.88
N GLY A 1144 -21.45 -30.62 -70.31
CA GLY A 1144 -22.38 -30.14 -69.28
C GLY A 1144 -23.77 -29.75 -69.83
N CYS A 1145 -23.87 -29.37 -71.11
CA CYS A 1145 -25.16 -29.15 -71.78
C CYS A 1145 -25.87 -30.47 -72.10
N GLN A 1146 -25.12 -31.55 -72.40
CA GLN A 1146 -25.68 -32.88 -72.60
C GLN A 1146 -26.21 -33.50 -71.30
N ALA A 1147 -25.50 -33.33 -70.19
CA ALA A 1147 -25.88 -33.90 -68.89
C ALA A 1147 -27.19 -33.34 -68.34
N ARG A 1148 -27.62 -32.14 -68.76
CA ARG A 1148 -28.93 -31.55 -68.44
C ARG A 1148 -29.91 -31.83 -69.58
N SER A 1149 -30.79 -32.81 -69.42
CA SER A 1149 -31.81 -33.17 -70.43
C SER A 1149 -32.92 -32.11 -70.58
N GLY A 1150 -32.62 -30.95 -71.18
CA GLY A 1150 -33.56 -29.85 -71.42
C GLY A 1150 -33.30 -29.10 -72.74
N GLY A 1151 -34.36 -28.91 -73.54
CA GLY A 1151 -34.26 -28.44 -74.94
C GLY A 1151 -33.69 -27.03 -75.14
N GLU A 1152 -33.84 -26.10 -74.19
CA GLU A 1152 -33.38 -24.71 -74.39
C GLU A 1152 -31.85 -24.59 -74.54
N HIS A 1153 -31.06 -25.27 -73.70
CA HIS A 1153 -29.59 -25.19 -73.78
C HIS A 1153 -29.07 -25.81 -75.08
N ALA A 1154 -29.65 -26.95 -75.50
CA ALA A 1154 -29.33 -27.59 -76.77
C ALA A 1154 -29.69 -26.71 -77.99
N THR A 1155 -30.80 -25.98 -77.94
CA THR A 1155 -31.19 -25.05 -79.03
C THR A 1155 -30.23 -23.86 -79.15
N HIS A 1156 -29.83 -23.25 -78.04
CA HIS A 1156 -28.84 -22.17 -78.02
C HIS A 1156 -27.46 -22.66 -78.48
N LEU A 1157 -27.04 -23.85 -78.01
CA LEU A 1157 -25.79 -24.49 -78.42
C LEU A 1157 -25.77 -24.72 -79.95
N THR A 1158 -26.86 -25.29 -80.49
CA THR A 1158 -27.03 -25.51 -81.93
C THR A 1158 -27.00 -24.19 -82.72
N SER A 1159 -27.63 -23.14 -82.19
CA SER A 1159 -27.65 -21.81 -82.82
C SER A 1159 -26.24 -21.20 -82.90
N VAL A 1160 -25.46 -21.28 -81.80
CA VAL A 1160 -24.09 -20.74 -81.77
C VAL A 1160 -23.18 -21.48 -82.75
N PHE A 1161 -23.22 -22.82 -82.80
CA PHE A 1161 -22.43 -23.58 -83.75
C PHE A 1161 -22.85 -23.34 -85.21
N ARG A 1162 -24.16 -23.15 -85.47
CA ARG A 1162 -24.66 -22.77 -86.79
C ARG A 1162 -24.06 -21.44 -87.24
N GLN A 1163 -24.06 -20.43 -86.38
CA GLN A 1163 -23.47 -19.12 -86.65
C GLN A 1163 -21.95 -19.24 -86.89
N PHE A 1164 -21.26 -20.01 -86.06
CA PHE A 1164 -19.82 -20.26 -86.20
C PHE A 1164 -19.44 -20.87 -87.57
N ILE A 1165 -20.21 -21.86 -88.03
CA ILE A 1165 -20.01 -22.47 -89.36
C ILE A 1165 -20.18 -21.43 -90.46
N GLN A 1166 -21.23 -20.61 -90.39
CA GLN A 1166 -21.50 -19.58 -91.40
C GLN A 1166 -20.41 -18.51 -91.45
N ASP A 1167 -19.86 -18.11 -90.30
CA ASP A 1167 -18.88 -17.03 -90.20
C ASP A 1167 -17.46 -17.43 -90.64
N TYR A 1168 -17.04 -18.68 -90.41
CA TYR A 1168 -15.63 -19.08 -90.59
C TYR A 1168 -15.36 -20.08 -91.72
N THR A 1169 -16.35 -20.85 -92.17
CA THR A 1169 -16.12 -21.92 -93.18
C THR A 1169 -15.56 -21.39 -94.50
N ALA A 1170 -15.95 -20.18 -94.91
CA ALA A 1170 -15.50 -19.60 -96.19
C ALA A 1170 -13.99 -19.32 -96.28
N VAL A 1171 -13.31 -19.17 -95.13
CA VAL A 1171 -11.89 -18.78 -95.04
C VAL A 1171 -11.04 -19.83 -94.31
N TYR A 1172 -11.63 -20.61 -93.39
CA TYR A 1172 -10.93 -21.55 -92.51
C TYR A 1172 -11.59 -22.93 -92.45
N ASP A 1173 -12.17 -23.40 -93.56
CA ASP A 1173 -12.81 -24.71 -93.75
C ASP A 1173 -12.17 -25.88 -92.99
N HIS A 1174 -10.89 -26.17 -93.21
CA HIS A 1174 -10.17 -27.29 -92.59
C HIS A 1174 -10.12 -27.19 -91.07
N ARG A 1175 -10.03 -25.97 -90.52
CA ARG A 1175 -10.02 -25.75 -89.06
C ARG A 1175 -11.42 -25.89 -88.46
N VAL A 1176 -12.43 -25.40 -89.16
CA VAL A 1176 -13.84 -25.53 -88.74
C VAL A 1176 -14.24 -27.01 -88.69
N PHE A 1177 -13.90 -27.80 -89.73
CA PHE A 1177 -14.20 -29.23 -89.75
C PHE A 1177 -13.48 -30.01 -88.66
N SER A 1178 -12.20 -29.73 -88.40
CA SER A 1178 -11.46 -30.36 -87.30
C SER A 1178 -12.08 -30.08 -85.91
N ILE A 1179 -12.62 -28.88 -85.70
CA ILE A 1179 -13.36 -28.54 -84.46
C ILE A 1179 -14.67 -29.33 -84.40
N LEU A 1180 -15.42 -29.41 -85.49
CA LEU A 1180 -16.68 -30.16 -85.54
C LEU A 1180 -16.48 -31.67 -85.40
N GLU A 1181 -15.37 -32.23 -85.90
CA GLU A 1181 -14.97 -33.62 -85.63
C GLU A 1181 -14.73 -33.85 -84.14
N THR A 1182 -14.04 -32.93 -83.48
CA THR A 1182 -13.82 -32.97 -82.02
C THR A 1182 -15.15 -32.89 -81.27
N VAL A 1183 -16.05 -32.00 -81.69
CA VAL A 1183 -17.40 -31.87 -81.09
C VAL A 1183 -18.28 -33.09 -81.40
N ALA A 1184 -18.13 -33.76 -82.54
CA ALA A 1184 -18.88 -34.97 -82.89
C ALA A 1184 -18.55 -36.16 -81.99
N VAL A 1185 -17.32 -36.23 -81.47
CA VAL A 1185 -16.92 -37.22 -80.45
C VAL A 1185 -17.64 -36.97 -79.12
N LEU A 1186 -17.90 -35.70 -78.79
CA LEU A 1186 -18.57 -35.30 -77.56
C LEU A 1186 -20.09 -35.39 -77.70
N ASP A 1187 -20.66 -34.80 -78.75
CA ASP A 1187 -22.08 -34.77 -79.07
C ASP A 1187 -22.35 -35.04 -80.56
N GLN A 1188 -22.57 -36.30 -80.89
CA GLN A 1188 -22.91 -36.73 -82.23
C GLN A 1188 -24.25 -36.13 -82.72
N THR A 1189 -25.21 -35.92 -81.81
CA THR A 1189 -26.55 -35.43 -82.18
C THR A 1189 -26.53 -33.96 -82.57
N LEU A 1190 -25.73 -33.14 -81.87
CA LEU A 1190 -25.49 -31.74 -82.19
C LEU A 1190 -24.89 -31.61 -83.60
N VAL A 1191 -23.82 -32.33 -83.92
CA VAL A 1191 -23.16 -32.23 -85.23
C VAL A 1191 -24.06 -32.72 -86.36
N THR A 1192 -24.83 -33.79 -86.13
CA THR A 1192 -25.82 -34.29 -87.11
C THR A 1192 -26.85 -33.21 -87.48
N SER A 1193 -27.30 -32.42 -86.50
CA SER A 1193 -28.25 -31.32 -86.72
C SER A 1193 -27.66 -30.13 -87.50
N LEU A 1194 -26.32 -30.02 -87.56
CA LEU A 1194 -25.60 -28.94 -88.23
C LEU A 1194 -25.19 -29.29 -89.68
N ILE A 1195 -25.25 -30.57 -90.08
CA ILE A 1195 -24.94 -31.03 -91.45
C ILE A 1195 -25.62 -30.20 -92.55
N PRO A 1196 -26.92 -29.83 -92.44
CA PRO A 1196 -27.56 -28.97 -93.45
C PRO A 1196 -26.90 -27.60 -93.56
N THR A 1197 -26.50 -27.00 -92.44
CA THR A 1197 -25.78 -25.72 -92.42
C THR A 1197 -24.39 -25.86 -93.02
N ILE A 1198 -23.64 -26.91 -92.66
CA ILE A 1198 -22.31 -27.21 -93.22
C ILE A 1198 -22.39 -27.33 -94.73
N THR A 1199 -23.35 -28.12 -95.22
CA THR A 1199 -23.58 -28.35 -96.65
C THR A 1199 -23.90 -27.05 -97.39
N GLN A 1200 -24.68 -26.16 -96.77
CA GLN A 1200 -25.03 -24.88 -97.36
C GLN A 1200 -23.83 -23.91 -97.37
N SER A 1201 -23.10 -23.77 -96.25
CA SER A 1201 -21.92 -22.91 -96.18
C SER A 1201 -20.81 -23.35 -97.13
N LEU A 1202 -20.65 -24.67 -97.35
CA LEU A 1202 -19.72 -25.21 -98.34
C LEU A 1202 -20.13 -24.85 -99.78
N LYS A 1203 -21.42 -25.00 -100.13
CA LYS A 1203 -21.94 -24.56 -101.44
C LYS A 1203 -21.74 -23.06 -101.65
N ASP A 1204 -22.00 -22.25 -100.63
CA ASP A 1204 -21.85 -20.80 -100.69
C ASP A 1204 -20.37 -20.38 -100.83
N SER A 1205 -19.44 -21.12 -100.21
CA SER A 1205 -17.99 -20.91 -100.36
C SER A 1205 -17.49 -21.32 -101.75
N GLU A 1206 -17.87 -22.50 -102.24
CA GLU A 1206 -17.59 -22.99 -103.61
C GLU A 1206 -18.07 -21.95 -104.65
N GLN A 1207 -19.27 -21.39 -104.45
CA GLN A 1207 -19.84 -20.38 -105.34
C GLN A 1207 -19.10 -19.04 -105.30
N LYS A 1208 -18.64 -18.59 -104.12
CA LYS A 1208 -17.92 -17.32 -103.96
C LYS A 1208 -16.46 -17.38 -104.42
N GLN A 1209 -15.79 -18.53 -104.30
CA GLN A 1209 -14.39 -18.70 -104.70
C GLN A 1209 -14.21 -19.02 -106.20
N GLY A 1210 -15.27 -19.37 -106.92
CA GLY A 1210 -15.22 -19.67 -108.37
C GLY A 1210 -14.43 -20.93 -108.74
N LEU A 1211 -13.97 -21.69 -107.73
CA LEU A 1211 -13.35 -22.99 -107.88
C LEU A 1211 -14.48 -24.03 -107.95
N GLY A 1212 -14.42 -24.96 -108.90
CA GLY A 1212 -15.41 -26.05 -109.02
C GLY A 1212 -15.52 -26.91 -107.75
N ARG A 1213 -16.44 -27.89 -107.75
CA ARG A 1213 -16.74 -28.78 -106.61
C ARG A 1213 -15.46 -29.31 -105.94
N ASN A 1214 -15.28 -29.03 -104.65
CA ASN A 1214 -14.12 -29.51 -103.89
C ASN A 1214 -14.42 -30.92 -103.34
N SER A 1215 -14.01 -31.96 -104.06
CA SER A 1215 -14.35 -33.36 -103.75
C SER A 1215 -13.72 -33.92 -102.46
N THR A 1216 -12.72 -33.26 -101.89
CA THR A 1216 -12.11 -33.65 -100.61
C THR A 1216 -12.83 -33.08 -99.38
N GLN A 1217 -13.65 -32.05 -99.56
CA GLN A 1217 -14.40 -31.41 -98.47
C GLN A 1217 -15.87 -31.85 -98.38
N ARG A 1218 -16.42 -32.37 -99.48
CA ARG A 1218 -17.71 -33.07 -99.50
C ARG A 1218 -17.52 -34.53 -99.11
#